data_AF-R5J2B5-F1
#
_entry.id   AF-R5J2B5-F1
#
_cell.length_a   1.000
_cell.length_b   1.000
_cell.length_c   1.000
_cell.angle_alpha   90.00
_cell.angle_beta   90.00
_cell.angle_gamma   90.00
#
_symmetry.space_group_name_H-M   'P 1'
#
loop_
_entity.id
_entity.type
_entity.pdbx_description
1 polymer ?
#
loop_
_entity_poly.entity_id
_entity_poly.type
_entity_poly.pdbx_seq_one_letter_code
_entity_poly.pdbx_strand_id
1 'polypeptide(L)'
;MKARLLFSILLFLLGVELNAQNAFGDWLKRHETNRREQIVKSRVNQDFTKSNLGRYGSLLTRSVSNNKYYPPKVNREYTYYNGDGTVSRKDFYYLEFDSLGNILLEEQGDVYRKMCSYGGVQGKMKLSEITYQWNGKEWVEYSTNSSFTTILDENGIRTGIDSRIVQEATFNEKGYLTWIYESYGSNDRAKVKISWKDDFPSEFYLVSYGDSLSLTNIVPMYETEKLNPYLCFSDDWDEYFFDNDGDDFSLFNADIVIGSEADEDGTVVLMKGHVVSEYDAEKDRYTRTIKVIVGEQELEVPMLVETKTYLDDNGSFSYTYANVLDDWTFTTTKIFNEKGDIIRYESKEIDGDYIYSSIYTYDRTYDENGLPLKTVFERRDDKEILQESYVETYGDRIIPDTSLEVEVDMPGTLHEKVWASSMESDKITKLTVTGPLNEEDLRFINSDMWKLESLNLKHARLDYISNSSFGWNDHLLSVVLPEGLKCIFDDAFAYCSNLQEIELPSSLNYLSNNAFAGCWQLQQITCHMPAPLDMEIYNDPFRDLDKGMCHLRVPGFSVRDYAEHTYWREFPNMESLEEVQESMTLNGSLHVDRSLLEPVTDLTLGYGSSLTLDGSGTFSLNSLVMQQGDSNLREWFYDSYHGYPVEGRPLASSAIVTNCDVTVADMEIKYACRAGNWYFLSFPFDVDMSAITVEKIDTTLVGSIGYVFRYYDGAERALNGTGQSWKDVTEGVLHAGQGYIFQASMEVYLTVRGDTDSGMQMLTPASKEIPVSENISNYASNQGWNLIGNPYPCYYNMNGIDFKSPITVWNKDSWTYDAYSILDADEYVFAPMEAFFVQVPQGTETIHFMPEQRLAKAALVDGKWTTRSMRSVSGSRSLINLRLTDGTYADKTRIAFVSNASAGYDMQEDAAKFMSPVAAVPQLYTLDNTRLQYAINARPFIEGGSVRLGYYAGSAGEYTLYADKADVDAWLYDAVTDRTVALSAEGYRFSSEAGNFDNRFVLRFGAAPTSVKEERSDVACEVTSADGGILVKGQAGEKVEVYTVAGVKIAELPVEETGTFVPLTKGVYVIKAGNSISKSVVY
;
A
#
# COMPACT_ATOMS: atom_id res chain seq x y z
N MET A 1 25.02 -74.87 25.18
CA MET A 1 25.98 -74.00 25.88
C MET A 1 26.49 -74.47 27.25
N LYS A 2 25.81 -75.32 28.04
CA LYS A 2 26.28 -75.66 29.41
C LYS A 2 27.32 -76.81 29.57
N ALA A 3 27.74 -77.50 28.50
CA ALA A 3 28.82 -78.52 28.55
C ALA A 3 30.12 -78.12 27.81
N ARG A 4 30.10 -77.05 27.00
CA ARG A 4 31.31 -76.48 26.36
C ARG A 4 31.93 -75.33 27.16
N LEU A 5 31.15 -74.71 28.06
CA LEU A 5 31.66 -73.79 29.09
C LEU A 5 32.61 -74.50 30.08
N LEU A 6 32.45 -75.81 30.32
CA LEU A 6 33.34 -76.60 31.19
C LEU A 6 34.64 -77.08 30.52
N PHE A 7 34.72 -77.10 29.18
CA PHE A 7 35.92 -77.51 28.44
C PHE A 7 36.81 -76.31 28.08
N SER A 8 36.23 -75.13 27.88
CA SER A 8 37.00 -73.89 27.66
C SER A 8 37.61 -73.32 28.96
N ILE A 9 37.00 -73.58 30.13
CA ILE A 9 37.66 -73.34 31.43
C ILE A 9 38.88 -74.27 31.63
N LEU A 10 38.91 -75.46 31.01
CA LEU A 10 40.04 -76.39 31.08
C LEU A 10 41.21 -76.00 30.15
N LEU A 11 40.92 -75.30 29.05
CA LEU A 11 41.94 -74.82 28.10
C LEU A 11 42.48 -73.43 28.48
N PHE A 12 41.73 -72.65 29.26
CA PHE A 12 42.24 -71.46 29.96
C PHE A 12 43.27 -71.82 31.06
N LEU A 13 43.35 -73.10 31.49
CA LEU A 13 44.31 -73.59 32.50
C LEU A 13 45.60 -74.21 31.91
N LEU A 14 45.74 -74.35 30.58
CA LEU A 14 46.87 -75.04 29.92
C LEU A 14 47.71 -74.15 28.99
N GLY A 15 47.68 -72.83 29.20
CA GLY A 15 48.40 -71.78 28.45
C GLY A 15 49.44 -72.22 27.43
N VAL A 16 49.08 -72.19 26.14
CA VAL A 16 50.01 -72.10 24.99
C VAL A 16 49.29 -71.34 23.87
N GLU A 17 50.02 -70.40 23.27
CA GLU A 17 49.62 -69.39 22.29
C GLU A 17 49.29 -69.92 20.87
N LEU A 18 48.52 -69.10 20.14
CA LEU A 18 48.49 -68.85 18.69
C LEU A 18 47.98 -69.94 17.71
N ASN A 19 46.82 -69.67 17.08
CA ASN A 19 46.73 -69.20 15.67
C ASN A 19 45.26 -69.12 15.20
N ALA A 20 44.74 -67.90 15.06
CA ALA A 20 43.33 -67.59 14.81
C ALA A 20 43.01 -67.27 13.33
N GLN A 21 43.61 -67.96 12.36
CA GLN A 21 43.50 -67.56 10.95
C GLN A 21 42.72 -68.49 10.01
N ASN A 22 42.09 -69.59 10.47
CA ASN A 22 41.48 -70.57 9.55
C ASN A 22 40.07 -71.09 9.92
N ALA A 23 39.28 -70.36 10.69
CA ALA A 23 37.95 -70.86 11.13
C ALA A 23 36.73 -70.03 10.68
N PHE A 24 36.92 -68.94 9.93
CA PHE A 24 35.80 -68.15 9.40
C PHE A 24 35.23 -68.73 8.09
N GLY A 25 36.07 -69.37 7.28
CA GLY A 25 35.71 -69.86 5.93
C GLY A 25 34.81 -71.10 5.86
N ASP A 26 34.67 -71.88 6.93
CA ASP A 26 33.91 -73.15 6.89
C ASP A 26 32.49 -73.04 7.47
N TRP A 27 32.10 -71.88 8.00
CA TRP A 27 30.77 -71.65 8.56
C TRP A 27 29.71 -71.32 7.50
N LEU A 28 30.11 -70.68 6.39
CA LEU A 28 29.20 -70.19 5.35
C LEU A 28 28.51 -71.27 4.49
N LYS A 29 28.87 -72.55 4.65
CA LYS A 29 28.52 -73.57 3.63
C LYS A 29 27.41 -74.55 3.95
N ARG A 30 26.73 -74.51 5.11
CA ARG A 30 25.73 -75.55 5.42
C ARG A 30 24.50 -75.05 6.20
N HIS A 31 23.44 -74.79 5.42
CA HIS A 31 22.07 -75.28 5.62
C HIS A 31 20.98 -74.26 6.00
N GLU A 32 20.28 -73.81 4.95
CA GLU A 32 18.82 -73.89 4.84
C GLU A 32 18.27 -75.18 5.47
N THR A 33 17.24 -75.12 6.32
CA THR A 33 15.90 -75.71 6.04
C THR A 33 14.89 -75.49 7.19
N ASN A 34 13.68 -75.07 6.79
CA ASN A 34 12.36 -75.47 7.31
C ASN A 34 11.76 -74.87 8.61
N ARG A 35 10.61 -74.20 8.35
CA ARG A 35 9.27 -74.36 8.98
C ARG A 35 9.01 -73.66 10.33
N ARG A 36 8.12 -72.65 10.30
CA ARG A 36 6.65 -72.71 10.54
C ARG A 36 6.26 -72.96 12.00
N GLU A 37 5.56 -72.01 12.64
CA GLU A 37 4.13 -72.06 13.03
C GLU A 37 3.74 -71.07 14.17
N GLN A 38 2.56 -70.42 13.99
CA GLN A 38 1.58 -70.03 15.03
C GLN A 38 1.89 -68.87 16.01
N ILE A 39 0.97 -68.00 16.47
CA ILE A 39 -0.41 -67.55 16.18
C ILE A 39 -0.77 -66.52 17.31
N VAL A 40 -1.40 -65.39 16.97
CA VAL A 40 -2.61 -64.81 17.65
C VAL A 40 -2.56 -63.89 18.90
N LYS A 41 -3.14 -62.68 18.66
CA LYS A 41 -4.15 -61.88 19.41
C LYS A 41 -3.81 -60.91 20.55
N SER A 42 -4.46 -59.74 20.37
CA SER A 42 -5.29 -58.94 21.30
C SER A 42 -4.67 -57.57 21.65
N ARG A 43 -5.39 -56.46 21.84
CA ARG A 43 -6.83 -56.21 22.03
C ARG A 43 -7.10 -54.70 21.87
N VAL A 44 -8.33 -54.38 21.46
CA VAL A 44 -8.95 -53.05 21.39
C VAL A 44 -9.48 -52.61 22.76
N ASN A 45 -9.47 -51.30 23.05
CA ASN A 45 -10.41 -50.52 23.88
C ASN A 45 -10.27 -49.05 23.43
N GLN A 46 -11.22 -48.39 22.74
CA GLN A 46 -12.53 -47.84 23.18
C GLN A 46 -12.48 -46.99 24.45
N ASP A 47 -12.45 -45.65 24.30
CA ASP A 47 -13.62 -44.74 24.39
C ASP A 47 -13.25 -43.40 25.04
N PHE A 48 -13.41 -42.28 24.31
CA PHE A 48 -13.77 -40.98 24.88
C PHE A 48 -14.63 -40.18 23.89
N THR A 49 -15.72 -39.63 24.40
CA THR A 49 -16.92 -39.16 23.71
C THR A 49 -16.90 -37.68 23.30
N LYS A 50 -17.65 -37.41 22.23
CA LYS A 50 -18.01 -36.13 21.60
C LYS A 50 -18.80 -35.15 22.49
N SER A 51 -18.49 -33.85 22.40
CA SER A 51 -19.49 -32.76 22.21
C SER A 51 -18.80 -31.40 21.94
N ASN A 52 -19.30 -30.65 20.94
CA ASN A 52 -18.96 -29.27 20.52
C ASN A 52 -18.09 -29.04 19.25
N LEU A 53 -18.32 -29.80 18.17
CA LEU A 53 -17.98 -29.37 16.80
C LEU A 53 -19.18 -29.58 15.88
N GLY A 54 -20.24 -28.78 16.09
CA GLY A 54 -21.41 -28.73 15.22
C GLY A 54 -21.38 -27.46 14.38
N ARG A 55 -20.54 -27.42 13.31
CA ARG A 55 -20.75 -26.61 12.08
C ARG A 55 -19.68 -26.70 10.97
N TYR A 56 -18.71 -27.62 11.04
CA TYR A 56 -17.70 -27.83 9.98
C TYR A 56 -17.68 -29.26 9.40
N GLY A 57 -18.85 -29.87 9.24
CA GLY A 57 -18.98 -31.32 8.96
C GLY A 57 -19.59 -31.70 7.61
N SER A 58 -19.46 -30.90 6.54
CA SER A 58 -20.06 -31.26 5.24
C SER A 58 -19.21 -31.01 3.98
N LEU A 59 -17.89 -30.86 4.07
CA LEU A 59 -17.01 -30.71 2.89
C LEU A 59 -16.06 -31.88 2.61
N LEU A 60 -16.09 -32.96 3.41
CA LEU A 60 -15.29 -34.16 3.14
C LEU A 60 -16.21 -35.36 2.95
N THR A 61 -16.82 -35.46 1.77
CA THR A 61 -17.20 -36.70 1.05
C THR A 61 -18.15 -36.35 -0.09
N ARG A 62 -17.60 -35.92 -1.23
CA ARG A 62 -18.25 -36.14 -2.53
C ARG A 62 -17.24 -36.81 -3.46
N SER A 63 -17.44 -38.13 -3.58
CA SER A 63 -17.20 -38.96 -4.76
C SER A 63 -16.13 -38.49 -5.73
N VAL A 64 -14.94 -39.07 -5.60
CA VAL A 64 -14.00 -39.22 -6.70
C VAL A 64 -14.69 -40.03 -7.79
N SER A 65 -15.20 -39.37 -8.82
CA SER A 65 -15.68 -40.05 -10.01
C SER A 65 -15.46 -39.17 -11.25
N ASN A 66 -14.51 -39.63 -12.08
CA ASN A 66 -14.31 -39.32 -13.50
C ASN A 66 -13.28 -38.25 -13.92
N ASN A 67 -12.11 -38.19 -13.29
CA ASN A 67 -10.92 -37.62 -13.95
C ASN A 67 -9.79 -38.66 -13.99
N LYS A 68 -9.79 -39.52 -15.02
CA LYS A 68 -8.60 -40.28 -15.38
C LYS A 68 -7.72 -39.38 -16.23
N TYR A 69 -6.74 -38.73 -15.61
CA TYR A 69 -5.57 -38.25 -16.34
C TYR A 69 -4.79 -39.48 -16.79
N TYR A 70 -4.57 -39.63 -18.09
CA TYR A 70 -3.63 -40.61 -18.60
C TYR A 70 -2.26 -39.92 -18.67
N PRO A 71 -1.24 -40.35 -17.92
CA PRO A 71 0.13 -39.84 -18.13
C PRO A 71 0.67 -40.28 -19.50
N PRO A 72 1.80 -39.67 -19.95
CA PRO A 72 2.38 -40.01 -21.23
C PRO A 72 2.65 -41.51 -21.31
N LYS A 73 2.31 -42.11 -22.45
CA LYS A 73 2.65 -43.50 -22.74
C LYS A 73 4.17 -43.61 -22.79
N VAL A 74 4.76 -44.29 -21.81
CA VAL A 74 6.18 -44.62 -21.79
C VAL A 74 6.35 -45.97 -22.45
N ASN A 75 7.09 -46.00 -23.57
CA ASN A 75 7.53 -47.26 -24.17
C ASN A 75 8.98 -47.48 -23.75
N ARG A 76 9.23 -48.56 -23.02
CA ARG A 76 10.59 -48.99 -22.64
C ARG A 76 10.91 -50.29 -23.35
N GLU A 77 11.90 -50.25 -24.23
CA GLU A 77 12.40 -51.41 -24.95
C GLU A 77 13.71 -51.87 -24.32
N TYR A 78 13.70 -53.02 -23.64
CA TYR A 78 14.91 -53.62 -23.09
C TYR A 78 15.60 -54.52 -24.11
N THR A 79 16.92 -54.41 -24.17
CA THR A 79 17.80 -55.28 -24.96
C THR A 79 18.87 -55.87 -24.05
N TYR A 80 18.77 -57.17 -23.79
CA TYR A 80 19.80 -57.90 -23.04
C TYR A 80 20.77 -58.56 -24.02
N TYR A 81 22.07 -58.34 -23.82
CA TYR A 81 23.14 -58.99 -24.57
C TYR A 81 23.68 -60.14 -23.74
N ASN A 82 23.17 -61.34 -23.98
CA ASN A 82 23.64 -62.51 -23.26
C ASN A 82 25.08 -62.83 -23.67
N GLY A 83 25.93 -63.22 -22.72
CA GLY A 83 27.33 -63.57 -22.97
C GLY A 83 27.57 -64.73 -23.95
N ASP A 84 26.50 -65.37 -24.47
CA ASP A 84 26.51 -66.39 -25.52
C ASP A 84 26.28 -65.83 -26.95
N GLY A 85 26.10 -64.51 -27.09
CA GLY A 85 25.86 -63.83 -28.36
C GLY A 85 24.38 -63.74 -28.78
N THR A 86 23.44 -64.15 -27.93
CA THR A 86 22.00 -64.00 -28.16
C THR A 86 21.47 -62.67 -27.63
N VAL A 87 20.52 -62.06 -28.35
CA VAL A 87 19.85 -60.82 -27.96
C VAL A 87 18.40 -61.14 -27.59
N SER A 88 17.97 -60.77 -26.38
CA SER A 88 16.56 -60.87 -25.99
C SER A 88 15.95 -59.48 -25.86
N ARG A 89 14.77 -59.28 -26.48
CA ARG A 89 14.03 -58.02 -26.46
C ARG A 89 12.76 -58.19 -25.65
N LYS A 90 12.50 -57.28 -24.74
CA LYS A 90 11.28 -57.27 -23.92
C LYS A 90 10.68 -55.86 -23.95
N ASP A 91 9.44 -55.77 -24.41
CA ASP A 91 8.69 -54.52 -24.44
C ASP A 91 7.88 -54.42 -23.15
N PHE A 92 8.00 -53.29 -22.46
CA PHE A 92 7.21 -52.99 -21.27
C PHE A 92 6.32 -51.78 -21.55
N TYR A 93 5.09 -51.83 -21.06
CA TYR A 93 4.13 -50.75 -21.18
C TYR A 93 3.59 -50.38 -19.78
N TYR A 94 3.51 -49.07 -19.53
CA TYR A 94 2.78 -48.36 -18.46
C TYR A 94 3.54 -47.88 -17.20
N LEU A 95 3.44 -46.56 -16.99
CA LEU A 95 3.54 -45.83 -15.72
C LEU A 95 2.28 -44.96 -15.66
N GLU A 96 1.29 -45.32 -14.84
CA GLU A 96 0.18 -44.41 -14.53
C GLU A 96 0.61 -43.43 -13.43
N PHE A 97 0.05 -42.22 -13.39
CA PHE A 97 0.19 -41.32 -12.25
C PHE A 97 -1.23 -40.99 -11.81
N ASP A 98 -1.50 -41.03 -10.50
CA ASP A 98 -2.79 -40.57 -10.01
C ASP A 98 -2.88 -39.03 -10.02
N SER A 99 -4.05 -38.49 -9.68
CA SER A 99 -4.31 -37.04 -9.65
C SER A 99 -3.49 -36.26 -8.61
N LEU A 100 -2.65 -36.94 -7.82
CA LEU A 100 -1.75 -36.35 -6.81
C LEU A 100 -0.28 -36.44 -7.24
N GLY A 101 0.03 -36.97 -8.43
CA GLY A 101 1.39 -37.13 -8.93
C GLY A 101 2.10 -38.40 -8.43
N ASN A 102 1.37 -39.38 -7.88
CA ASN A 102 1.97 -40.63 -7.38
C ASN A 102 2.19 -41.63 -8.52
N ILE A 103 3.32 -42.34 -8.51
CA ILE A 103 3.66 -43.40 -9.48
C ILE A 103 2.78 -44.65 -9.28
N LEU A 104 1.91 -44.96 -10.24
CA LEU A 104 1.32 -46.28 -10.48
C LEU A 104 2.23 -47.06 -11.43
N LEU A 105 3.16 -47.84 -10.90
CA LEU A 105 3.93 -48.78 -11.71
C LEU A 105 3.02 -49.93 -12.17
N GLU A 106 2.87 -50.18 -13.48
CA GLU A 106 2.25 -51.42 -13.99
C GLU A 106 3.33 -52.32 -14.59
N GLU A 107 3.91 -53.19 -13.78
CA GLU A 107 4.66 -54.34 -14.32
C GLU A 107 3.67 -55.41 -14.78
N GLN A 108 3.49 -55.56 -16.10
CA GLN A 108 2.78 -56.72 -16.66
C GLN A 108 3.70 -57.93 -16.71
N GLY A 109 3.58 -58.81 -15.71
CA GLY A 109 3.87 -60.24 -15.88
C GLY A 109 2.57 -61.01 -16.12
N ASP A 110 2.62 -62.17 -16.78
CA ASP A 110 1.44 -62.99 -17.14
C ASP A 110 0.52 -63.40 -15.95
N VAL A 111 0.92 -63.15 -14.68
CA VAL A 111 0.24 -63.66 -13.47
C VAL A 111 0.14 -62.65 -12.31
N TYR A 112 1.00 -61.63 -12.22
CA TYR A 112 1.07 -60.69 -11.09
C TYR A 112 1.13 -59.23 -11.55
N ARG A 113 0.61 -58.32 -10.73
CA ARG A 113 0.60 -56.86 -10.91
C ARG A 113 1.02 -56.20 -9.60
N LYS A 114 1.93 -55.23 -9.61
CA LYS A 114 2.29 -54.44 -8.42
C LYS A 114 1.68 -53.04 -8.52
N MET A 115 1.42 -52.40 -7.38
CA MET A 115 0.94 -51.02 -7.28
C MET A 115 1.62 -50.32 -6.10
N CYS A 116 2.28 -49.20 -6.34
CA CYS A 116 2.84 -48.35 -5.29
C CYS A 116 1.94 -47.12 -5.11
N SER A 117 1.77 -46.65 -3.87
CA SER A 117 0.99 -45.44 -3.58
C SER A 117 1.57 -44.69 -2.38
N TYR A 118 1.58 -43.37 -2.48
CA TYR A 118 1.91 -42.47 -1.37
C TYR A 118 0.61 -41.94 -0.78
N GLY A 119 0.42 -42.10 0.53
CA GLY A 119 -0.75 -41.62 1.24
C GLY A 119 -0.36 -40.90 2.53
N GLY A 120 -0.89 -39.69 2.74
CA GLY A 120 -0.63 -38.92 3.94
C GLY A 120 -1.88 -38.18 4.45
N VAL A 121 -2.09 -38.23 5.77
CA VAL A 121 -3.00 -37.34 6.51
C VAL A 121 -2.11 -36.57 7.49
N GLN A 122 -2.19 -35.23 7.51
CA GLN A 122 -1.51 -34.37 8.48
C GLN A 122 0.02 -34.56 8.57
N GLY A 123 0.79 -34.11 7.57
CA GLY A 123 2.25 -33.97 7.70
C GLY A 123 3.06 -35.28 7.81
N LYS A 124 2.47 -36.42 7.42
CA LYS A 124 3.15 -37.72 7.37
C LYS A 124 3.00 -38.34 5.99
N MET A 125 4.11 -38.70 5.34
CA MET A 125 4.09 -39.51 4.12
C MET A 125 4.21 -40.99 4.47
N LYS A 126 3.33 -41.82 3.89
CA LYS A 126 3.41 -43.28 3.95
C LYS A 126 3.51 -43.85 2.54
N LEU A 127 4.56 -44.65 2.28
CA LEU A 127 4.65 -45.47 1.07
C LEU A 127 3.99 -46.83 1.31
N SER A 128 3.10 -47.24 0.41
CA SER A 128 2.45 -48.56 0.42
C SER A 128 2.53 -49.23 -0.94
N GLU A 129 3.05 -50.46 -0.95
CA GLU A 129 3.15 -51.35 -2.10
C GLU A 129 2.10 -52.47 -1.96
N ILE A 130 1.27 -52.66 -2.98
CA ILE A 130 0.21 -53.66 -3.04
C ILE A 130 0.44 -54.53 -4.27
N THR A 131 0.65 -55.82 -4.07
CA THR A 131 0.71 -56.81 -5.15
C THR A 131 -0.66 -57.44 -5.35
N TYR A 132 -1.11 -57.54 -6.60
CA TYR A 132 -2.31 -58.23 -7.04
C TYR A 132 -1.94 -59.45 -7.89
N GLN A 133 -2.68 -60.54 -7.75
CA GLN A 133 -2.53 -61.74 -8.57
C GLN A 133 -3.77 -61.92 -9.45
N TRP A 134 -3.56 -62.28 -10.71
CA TRP A 134 -4.66 -62.60 -11.63
C TRP A 134 -5.19 -64.00 -11.31
N ASN A 135 -6.43 -64.10 -10.84
CA ASN A 135 -7.05 -65.40 -10.53
C ASN A 135 -7.73 -66.07 -11.73
N GLY A 136 -7.57 -65.51 -12.94
CA GLY A 136 -8.26 -65.96 -14.17
C GLY A 136 -9.56 -65.22 -14.49
N LYS A 137 -10.03 -64.31 -13.62
CA LYS A 137 -11.25 -63.51 -13.82
C LYS A 137 -11.11 -62.04 -13.39
N GLU A 138 -10.43 -61.80 -12.27
CA GLU A 138 -10.17 -60.47 -11.73
C GLU A 138 -8.80 -60.42 -11.02
N TRP A 139 -8.27 -59.21 -10.86
CA TRP A 139 -7.07 -58.97 -10.06
C TRP A 139 -7.47 -58.94 -8.59
N VAL A 140 -6.88 -59.84 -7.80
CA VAL A 140 -7.14 -59.94 -6.36
C VAL A 140 -5.88 -59.52 -5.62
N GLU A 141 -6.03 -58.71 -4.58
CA GLU A 141 -4.90 -58.35 -3.71
C GLU A 141 -4.27 -59.62 -3.15
N TYR A 142 -2.98 -59.79 -3.44
CA TYR A 142 -2.15 -60.92 -3.04
C TYR A 142 -1.35 -60.59 -1.78
N SER A 143 -0.78 -59.37 -1.69
CA SER A 143 -0.04 -58.90 -0.51
C SER A 143 0.05 -57.37 -0.45
N THR A 144 0.11 -56.81 0.77
CA THR A 144 0.39 -55.38 1.01
C THR A 144 1.66 -55.24 1.88
N ASN A 145 2.66 -54.53 1.38
CA ASN A 145 3.87 -54.13 2.08
C ASN A 145 3.80 -52.61 2.34
N SER A 146 3.89 -52.17 3.60
CA SER A 146 4.10 -50.76 3.94
C SER A 146 5.50 -50.60 4.49
N SER A 147 6.39 -49.88 3.80
CA SER A 147 7.82 -49.89 4.12
C SER A 147 8.35 -48.62 4.79
N PHE A 148 7.64 -47.48 4.78
CA PHE A 148 8.18 -46.23 5.37
C PHE A 148 7.12 -45.28 5.94
N THR A 149 7.43 -44.61 7.06
CA THR A 149 6.71 -43.43 7.57
C THR A 149 7.69 -42.27 7.77
N THR A 150 7.41 -41.11 7.19
CA THR A 150 8.17 -39.86 7.41
C THR A 150 7.36 -38.90 8.29
N ILE A 151 8.02 -38.21 9.22
CA ILE A 151 7.47 -37.03 9.91
C ILE A 151 8.03 -35.78 9.22
N LEU A 152 7.17 -34.88 8.76
CA LEU A 152 7.55 -33.51 8.40
C LEU A 152 7.23 -32.58 9.57
N ASP A 153 8.16 -31.69 9.91
CA ASP A 153 7.85 -30.45 10.61
C ASP A 153 7.89 -29.25 9.63
N GLU A 154 7.56 -28.06 10.12
CA GLU A 154 7.53 -26.80 9.37
C GLU A 154 8.87 -26.37 8.75
N ASN A 155 9.98 -27.03 9.12
CA ASN A 155 11.33 -26.73 8.66
C ASN A 155 11.87 -27.76 7.64
N GLY A 156 11.07 -28.72 7.18
CA GLY A 156 11.40 -29.59 6.04
C GLY A 156 12.30 -30.80 6.33
N ILE A 157 12.60 -31.11 7.60
CA ILE A 157 13.47 -32.25 7.98
C ILE A 157 12.73 -33.57 7.73
N ARG A 158 13.37 -34.52 7.03
CA ARG A 158 12.82 -35.85 6.70
C ARG A 158 13.60 -36.96 7.40
N THR A 159 12.98 -37.66 8.35
CA THR A 159 13.50 -38.95 8.84
C THR A 159 12.61 -40.09 8.35
N GLY A 160 13.18 -41.02 7.58
CA GLY A 160 12.49 -42.23 7.11
C GLY A 160 12.67 -43.38 8.10
N ILE A 161 11.59 -44.02 8.51
CA ILE A 161 11.62 -45.18 9.42
C ILE A 161 10.79 -46.33 8.84
N ASP A 162 11.34 -47.55 8.82
CA ASP A 162 10.60 -48.75 8.43
C ASP A 162 9.66 -49.21 9.56
N SER A 163 8.38 -48.94 9.35
CA SER A 163 7.30 -49.25 10.31
C SER A 163 7.07 -50.76 10.56
N ARG A 164 7.71 -51.66 9.78
CA ARG A 164 7.57 -53.11 9.94
C ARG A 164 8.42 -53.67 11.09
N ILE A 165 9.56 -53.03 11.36
CA ILE A 165 10.60 -53.53 12.28
C ILE A 165 10.83 -52.58 13.46
N VAL A 166 10.52 -51.28 13.31
CA VAL A 166 10.68 -50.30 14.39
C VAL A 166 9.47 -50.32 15.30
N GLN A 167 9.69 -50.67 16.56
CA GLN A 167 8.64 -50.71 17.57
C GLN A 167 8.48 -49.37 18.30
N GLU A 168 9.59 -48.67 18.56
CA GLU A 168 9.58 -47.38 19.23
C GLU A 168 10.72 -46.49 18.69
N ALA A 169 10.46 -45.19 18.58
CA ALA A 169 11.45 -44.18 18.21
C ALA A 169 11.13 -42.86 18.91
N THR A 170 12.16 -42.11 19.30
CA THR A 170 12.01 -40.75 19.86
C THR A 170 12.85 -39.75 19.10
N PHE A 171 12.34 -38.52 19.01
CA PHE A 171 12.96 -37.40 18.32
C PHE A 171 13.15 -36.23 19.29
N ASN A 172 14.14 -35.37 19.05
CA ASN A 172 14.28 -34.11 19.78
C ASN A 172 13.34 -33.02 19.21
N GLU A 173 13.37 -31.82 19.79
CA GLU A 173 12.52 -30.68 19.43
C GLU A 173 12.73 -30.17 17.99
N LYS A 174 13.85 -30.55 17.35
CA LYS A 174 14.19 -30.25 15.95
C LYS A 174 13.91 -31.42 14.99
N GLY A 175 13.25 -32.48 15.46
CA GLY A 175 12.91 -33.63 14.63
C GLY A 175 14.03 -34.66 14.41
N TYR A 176 15.22 -34.53 15.03
CA TYR A 176 16.30 -35.51 14.90
C TYR A 176 16.11 -36.74 15.80
N LEU A 177 16.43 -37.93 15.28
CA LEU A 177 16.31 -39.20 15.99
C LEU A 177 17.26 -39.26 17.20
N THR A 178 16.72 -39.42 18.40
CA THR A 178 17.51 -39.52 19.65
C THR A 178 17.60 -40.95 20.16
N TRP A 179 16.62 -41.79 19.82
CA TRP A 179 16.59 -43.17 20.23
C TRP A 179 15.67 -43.99 19.32
N ILE A 180 16.04 -45.22 19.03
CA ILE A 180 15.22 -46.17 18.26
C ILE A 180 15.36 -47.59 18.82
N TYR A 181 14.26 -48.32 18.75
CA TYR A 181 14.17 -49.72 19.11
C TYR A 181 13.55 -50.53 17.97
N GLU A 182 14.36 -51.41 17.41
CA GLU A 182 14.02 -52.33 16.32
C GLU A 182 13.81 -53.74 16.89
N SER A 183 12.83 -54.46 16.34
CA SER A 183 12.54 -55.86 16.64
C SER A 183 12.37 -56.65 15.34
N TYR A 184 13.26 -57.61 15.13
CA TYR A 184 13.23 -58.55 14.01
C TYR A 184 12.60 -59.87 14.50
N GLY A 185 11.28 -59.98 14.38
CA GLY A 185 10.56 -61.16 14.89
C GLY A 185 10.66 -61.30 16.41
N SER A 186 10.60 -62.54 16.93
CA SER A 186 10.39 -62.78 18.37
C SER A 186 11.64 -62.68 19.25
N ASN A 187 12.86 -62.80 18.70
CA ASN A 187 14.09 -62.98 19.48
C ASN A 187 15.22 -61.96 19.21
N ASP A 188 15.28 -61.33 18.03
CA ASP A 188 16.36 -60.39 17.70
C ASP A 188 15.89 -58.94 17.81
N ARG A 189 16.65 -58.11 18.52
CA ARG A 189 16.28 -56.71 18.81
C ARG A 189 17.52 -55.82 18.76
N ALA A 190 17.37 -54.56 18.40
CA ALA A 190 18.44 -53.59 18.47
C ALA A 190 17.94 -52.30 19.12
N LYS A 191 18.77 -51.70 19.98
CA LYS A 191 18.56 -50.37 20.56
C LYS A 191 19.69 -49.47 20.12
N VAL A 192 19.32 -48.33 19.55
CA VAL A 192 20.26 -47.26 19.24
C VAL A 192 19.90 -46.05 20.07
N LYS A 193 20.90 -45.42 20.66
CA LYS A 193 20.79 -44.09 21.24
C LYS A 193 21.78 -43.17 20.55
N ILE A 194 21.29 -42.01 20.15
CA ILE A 194 22.10 -40.96 19.51
C ILE A 194 22.06 -39.74 20.41
N SER A 195 23.24 -39.29 20.83
CA SER A 195 23.42 -37.99 21.47
C SER A 195 23.77 -36.97 20.38
N TRP A 196 23.23 -35.76 20.51
CA TRP A 196 23.44 -34.67 19.55
C TRP A 196 24.15 -33.52 20.23
N LYS A 197 25.05 -32.87 19.51
CA LYS A 197 25.63 -31.58 19.89
C LYS A 197 25.37 -30.61 18.74
N ASP A 198 24.56 -29.59 19.01
CA ASP A 198 23.99 -28.70 18.00
C ASP A 198 23.15 -29.48 16.97
N ASP A 199 23.53 -29.48 15.69
CA ASP A 199 22.86 -30.22 14.60
C ASP A 199 23.63 -31.48 14.18
N PHE A 200 24.73 -31.85 14.87
CA PHE A 200 25.55 -33.00 14.55
C PHE A 200 25.49 -34.10 15.63
N PRO A 201 25.45 -35.38 15.26
CA PRO A 201 25.50 -36.48 16.22
C PRO A 201 26.89 -36.52 16.87
N SER A 202 26.94 -36.59 18.20
CA SER A 202 28.17 -36.53 19.00
C SER A 202 28.56 -37.87 19.63
N GLU A 203 27.58 -38.73 19.92
CA GLU A 203 27.82 -40.07 20.47
C GLU A 203 26.75 -41.03 19.94
N PHE A 204 27.19 -42.21 19.51
CA PHE A 204 26.34 -43.28 19.01
C PHE A 204 26.50 -44.51 19.89
N TYR A 205 25.41 -44.95 20.51
CA TYR A 205 25.41 -46.12 21.39
C TYR A 205 24.48 -47.18 20.83
N LEU A 206 25.07 -48.30 20.40
CA LEU A 206 24.36 -49.43 19.81
C LEU A 206 24.38 -50.63 20.75
N VAL A 207 23.21 -51.23 21.02
CA VAL A 207 23.10 -52.50 21.73
C VAL A 207 22.24 -53.47 20.93
N SER A 208 22.84 -54.58 20.50
CA SER A 208 22.11 -55.67 19.82
C SER A 208 21.78 -56.82 20.79
N TYR A 209 20.66 -57.50 20.51
CA TYR A 209 20.15 -58.68 21.17
C TYR A 209 20.01 -59.79 20.14
N GLY A 210 20.73 -60.91 20.32
CA GLY A 210 20.71 -62.06 19.41
C GLY A 210 21.98 -62.20 18.57
N ASP A 211 21.96 -63.10 17.59
CA ASP A 211 23.13 -63.49 16.78
C ASP A 211 23.36 -62.56 15.56
N SER A 212 22.48 -61.58 15.31
CA SER A 212 22.59 -60.63 14.19
C SER A 212 22.89 -59.21 14.67
N LEU A 213 23.92 -58.59 14.10
CA LEU A 213 24.30 -57.20 14.32
C LEU A 213 23.93 -56.38 13.07
N SER A 214 22.69 -56.52 12.62
CA SER A 214 22.16 -55.88 11.41
C SER A 214 21.22 -54.74 11.80
N LEU A 215 21.67 -53.49 11.65
CA LEU A 215 20.77 -52.34 11.53
C LEU A 215 20.41 -52.21 10.07
N THR A 216 19.13 -52.23 9.75
CA THR A 216 18.72 -52.10 8.34
C THR A 216 18.15 -50.75 7.95
N ASN A 217 17.82 -49.82 8.87
CA ASN A 217 17.07 -48.62 8.45
C ASN A 217 17.25 -47.36 9.31
N ILE A 218 18.40 -46.68 9.20
CA ILE A 218 18.49 -45.24 9.50
C ILE A 218 19.08 -44.54 8.28
N VAL A 219 18.24 -43.90 7.46
CA VAL A 219 18.68 -42.98 6.40
C VAL A 219 18.40 -41.56 6.88
N PRO A 220 19.39 -40.83 7.39
CA PRO A 220 19.23 -39.41 7.64
C PRO A 220 19.27 -38.67 6.30
N MET A 221 18.11 -38.20 5.83
CA MET A 221 18.07 -37.30 4.67
C MET A 221 18.35 -35.88 5.17
N TYR A 222 19.60 -35.44 5.09
CA TYR A 222 19.91 -34.01 5.21
C TYR A 222 19.75 -33.35 3.84
N GLU A 223 19.44 -32.05 3.84
CA GLU A 223 19.20 -31.26 2.63
C GLU A 223 20.31 -31.44 1.59
N THR A 224 20.01 -32.18 0.53
CA THR A 224 20.57 -31.93 -0.79
C THR A 224 19.41 -31.56 -1.72
N GLU A 225 19.45 -30.31 -2.16
CA GLU A 225 18.48 -29.74 -3.08
C GLU A 225 18.37 -30.57 -4.37
N LYS A 226 17.15 -30.69 -4.90
CA LYS A 226 16.79 -31.25 -6.21
C LYS A 226 16.98 -32.76 -6.40
N LEU A 227 16.23 -33.57 -5.65
CA LEU A 227 15.94 -34.95 -6.05
C LEU A 227 14.66 -35.00 -6.90
N ASN A 228 14.83 -35.34 -8.17
CA ASN A 228 13.75 -35.58 -9.13
C ASN A 228 13.05 -36.93 -8.80
N PRO A 229 11.77 -36.96 -8.42
CA PRO A 229 11.08 -38.18 -8.00
C PRO A 229 10.87 -39.23 -9.10
N TYR A 230 11.22 -38.93 -10.36
CA TYR A 230 11.04 -39.85 -11.49
C TYR A 230 12.10 -40.99 -11.60
N LEU A 231 13.07 -41.08 -10.67
CA LEU A 231 14.17 -42.06 -10.74
C LEU A 231 14.24 -43.07 -9.58
N CYS A 232 13.28 -43.08 -8.66
CA CYS A 232 13.25 -44.10 -7.60
C CYS A 232 12.52 -45.36 -8.09
N PHE A 233 13.21 -46.22 -8.86
CA PHE A 233 12.77 -47.59 -9.13
C PHE A 233 13.50 -48.56 -8.19
N SER A 234 12.74 -49.47 -7.60
CA SER A 234 13.03 -50.27 -6.42
C SER A 234 13.82 -51.57 -6.67
N ASP A 235 14.71 -51.62 -7.65
CA ASP A 235 15.28 -52.92 -8.09
C ASP A 235 16.80 -53.10 -7.94
N ASP A 236 17.52 -52.17 -7.29
CA ASP A 236 18.99 -52.29 -7.12
C ASP A 236 19.46 -52.27 -5.65
N TRP A 237 18.75 -52.92 -4.74
CA TRP A 237 19.18 -53.02 -3.34
C TRP A 237 19.21 -54.48 -2.88
N ASP A 238 20.42 -55.00 -2.63
CA ASP A 238 20.73 -55.76 -1.43
C ASP A 238 22.24 -56.10 -1.39
N GLU A 239 22.86 -55.77 -0.23
CA GLU A 239 23.98 -56.41 0.47
C GLU A 239 25.21 -55.49 0.68
N TYR A 240 25.35 -54.83 1.85
CA TYR A 240 26.19 -55.29 2.98
C TYR A 240 26.29 -54.24 4.14
N PHE A 241 25.99 -54.72 5.34
CA PHE A 241 26.17 -54.18 6.71
C PHE A 241 25.55 -52.82 7.14
N PHE A 242 25.39 -51.79 6.28
CA PHE A 242 24.63 -50.54 6.52
C PHE A 242 24.31 -49.88 5.16
N ASP A 243 23.33 -50.42 4.43
CA ASP A 243 23.30 -50.34 2.95
C ASP A 243 22.95 -48.98 2.31
N ASN A 244 23.52 -48.85 1.11
CA ASN A 244 23.58 -47.81 0.09
C ASN A 244 22.25 -47.14 -0.31
N ASP A 245 22.20 -45.80 -0.28
CA ASP A 245 22.18 -45.00 -1.50
C ASP A 245 22.19 -43.51 -1.15
N GLY A 246 23.37 -42.89 -1.30
CA GLY A 246 23.50 -41.48 -1.63
C GLY A 246 23.14 -40.49 -0.53
N ASP A 247 23.88 -40.48 0.58
CA ASP A 247 24.53 -39.29 1.17
C ASP A 247 25.13 -39.60 2.57
N ASP A 248 25.92 -40.67 2.65
CA ASP A 248 26.42 -41.22 3.92
C ASP A 248 27.64 -40.50 4.51
N PHE A 249 27.50 -39.22 4.83
CA PHE A 249 28.41 -38.46 5.69
C PHE A 249 27.74 -38.02 7.00
N SER A 250 26.79 -38.79 7.53
CA SER A 250 25.97 -38.33 8.66
C SER A 250 26.65 -38.36 10.04
N LEU A 251 27.77 -39.06 10.20
CA LEU A 251 28.54 -39.14 11.46
C LEU A 251 29.87 -38.38 11.33
N PHE A 252 29.89 -37.12 11.81
CA PHE A 252 31.11 -36.31 11.88
C PHE A 252 31.64 -36.27 13.31
N ASN A 253 32.90 -36.65 13.50
CA ASN A 253 33.60 -36.48 14.79
C ASN A 253 32.83 -37.04 16.00
N ALA A 254 32.34 -38.28 15.88
CA ALA A 254 31.47 -38.93 16.87
C ALA A 254 32.12 -40.14 17.52
N ASP A 255 31.79 -40.36 18.79
CA ASP A 255 32.19 -41.56 19.53
C ASP A 255 31.17 -42.67 19.29
N ILE A 256 31.64 -43.85 18.88
CA ILE A 256 30.81 -45.04 18.66
C ILE A 256 31.09 -46.04 19.77
N VAL A 257 30.03 -46.52 20.41
CA VAL A 257 30.08 -47.60 21.39
C VAL A 257 29.09 -48.68 20.97
N ILE A 258 29.59 -49.89 20.72
CA ILE A 258 28.79 -51.06 20.38
C ILE A 258 28.86 -52.03 21.55
N GLY A 259 27.70 -52.49 22.03
CA GLY A 259 27.59 -53.44 23.13
C GLY A 259 26.54 -54.52 22.90
N SER A 260 26.50 -55.50 23.80
CA SER A 260 25.42 -56.48 23.93
C SER A 260 24.91 -56.50 25.39
N GLU A 261 23.62 -56.72 25.60
CA GLU A 261 23.06 -56.80 26.95
C GLU A 261 23.33 -58.18 27.57
N ALA A 262 23.81 -58.23 28.81
CA ALA A 262 23.95 -59.49 29.56
C ALA A 262 22.66 -59.78 30.36
N ASP A 263 22.31 -61.08 30.50
CA ASP A 263 21.03 -61.56 31.04
C ASP A 263 20.67 -61.07 32.47
N GLU A 264 21.62 -60.53 33.26
CA GLU A 264 21.36 -59.95 34.59
C GLU A 264 22.24 -58.68 34.82
N ASP A 265 21.61 -57.50 34.73
CA ASP A 265 22.05 -56.16 35.14
C ASP A 265 23.40 -55.60 34.64
N GLY A 266 23.60 -55.53 33.31
CA GLY A 266 24.54 -54.57 32.70
C GLY A 266 24.89 -54.82 31.22
N THR A 267 25.07 -53.74 30.43
CA THR A 267 25.55 -53.82 29.04
C THR A 267 27.05 -54.14 28.98
N VAL A 268 27.44 -55.15 28.20
CA VAL A 268 28.84 -55.47 27.88
C VAL A 268 29.25 -54.68 26.64
N VAL A 269 30.22 -53.79 26.76
CA VAL A 269 30.78 -53.07 25.60
C VAL A 269 31.67 -54.03 24.81
N LEU A 270 31.31 -54.26 23.55
CA LEU A 270 32.02 -55.13 22.61
C LEU A 270 33.10 -54.37 21.85
N MET A 271 32.82 -53.10 21.51
CA MET A 271 33.72 -52.27 20.72
C MET A 271 33.50 -50.79 21.04
N LYS A 272 34.58 -50.02 21.05
CA LYS A 272 34.54 -48.56 21.03
C LYS A 272 35.33 -48.05 19.85
N GLY A 273 34.93 -46.93 19.28
CA GLY A 273 35.69 -46.29 18.23
C GLY A 273 35.40 -44.80 18.13
N HIS A 274 36.31 -44.09 17.48
CA HIS A 274 36.18 -42.69 17.14
C HIS A 274 36.06 -42.56 15.62
N VAL A 275 35.02 -41.86 15.18
CA VAL A 275 34.92 -41.39 13.80
C VAL A 275 35.65 -40.06 13.73
N VAL A 276 36.65 -39.95 12.87
CA VAL A 276 37.37 -38.70 12.61
C VAL A 276 37.08 -38.29 11.18
N SER A 277 36.62 -37.05 11.01
CA SER A 277 36.28 -36.51 9.70
C SER A 277 37.12 -35.27 9.40
N GLU A 278 37.73 -35.24 8.22
CA GLU A 278 38.59 -34.16 7.75
C GLU A 278 38.14 -33.69 6.37
N TYR A 279 38.22 -32.37 6.13
CA TYR A 279 37.93 -31.78 4.84
C TYR A 279 39.20 -31.14 4.25
N ASP A 280 39.57 -31.57 3.05
CA ASP A 280 40.69 -31.07 2.25
C ASP A 280 40.15 -30.11 1.20
N ALA A 281 40.15 -28.80 1.52
CA ALA A 281 39.56 -27.76 0.68
C ALA A 281 40.28 -27.56 -0.67
N GLU A 282 41.55 -27.95 -0.80
CA GLU A 282 42.28 -27.85 -2.07
C GLU A 282 41.86 -28.94 -3.07
N LYS A 283 41.33 -30.05 -2.57
CA LYS A 283 40.89 -31.19 -3.39
C LYS A 283 39.39 -31.42 -3.37
N ASP A 284 38.64 -30.52 -2.71
CA ASP A 284 37.21 -30.64 -2.44
C ASP A 284 36.81 -32.06 -1.98
N ARG A 285 37.50 -32.51 -0.93
CA ARG A 285 37.50 -33.92 -0.52
C ARG A 285 37.28 -34.07 0.98
N TYR A 286 36.24 -34.82 1.31
CA TYR A 286 35.96 -35.26 2.67
C TYR A 286 36.55 -36.65 2.89
N THR A 287 37.31 -36.82 3.97
CA THR A 287 37.82 -38.12 4.41
C THR A 287 37.25 -38.46 5.78
N ARG A 288 36.69 -39.65 5.93
CA ARG A 288 36.19 -40.20 7.19
C ARG A 288 37.03 -41.41 7.57
N THR A 289 37.43 -41.49 8.82
CA THR A 289 38.25 -42.57 9.35
C THR A 289 37.64 -43.12 10.62
N ILE A 290 37.42 -44.43 10.70
CA ILE A 290 36.96 -45.09 11.94
C ILE A 290 38.15 -45.75 12.61
N LYS A 291 38.48 -45.28 13.80
CA LYS A 291 39.55 -45.83 14.64
C LYS A 291 38.97 -46.60 15.80
N VAL A 292 39.46 -47.81 16.01
CA VAL A 292 38.92 -48.73 17.03
C VAL A 292 39.76 -48.63 18.30
N ILE A 293 39.09 -48.64 19.45
CA ILE A 293 39.69 -48.65 20.78
C ILE A 293 39.46 -50.04 21.38
N VAL A 294 40.56 -50.72 21.71
CA VAL A 294 40.54 -52.03 22.38
C VAL A 294 41.05 -51.84 23.80
N GLY A 295 40.17 -52.01 24.80
CA GLY A 295 40.48 -51.66 26.19
C GLY A 295 40.55 -50.15 26.40
N GLU A 296 41.75 -49.63 26.67
CA GLU A 296 42.04 -48.18 26.78
C GLU A 296 42.97 -47.66 25.67
N GLN A 297 43.36 -48.48 24.68
CA GLN A 297 44.26 -48.09 23.59
C GLN A 297 43.56 -48.06 22.22
N GLU A 298 43.78 -46.98 21.47
CA GLU A 298 43.37 -46.80 20.07
C GLU A 298 44.35 -47.56 19.15
N LEU A 299 43.82 -48.29 18.15
CA LEU A 299 44.64 -48.95 17.14
C LEU A 299 45.37 -47.93 16.26
N GLU A 300 46.64 -48.20 15.92
CA GLU A 300 47.44 -47.29 15.07
C GLU A 300 46.92 -47.20 13.63
N VAL A 301 46.34 -48.29 13.10
CA VAL A 301 45.77 -48.34 11.76
C VAL A 301 44.25 -48.23 11.88
N PRO A 302 43.60 -47.31 11.16
CA PRO A 302 42.15 -47.24 11.18
C PRO A 302 41.56 -48.50 10.55
N MET A 303 40.42 -48.94 11.08
CA MET A 303 39.72 -50.09 10.54
C MET A 303 39.13 -49.77 9.17
N LEU A 304 38.66 -48.53 9.00
CA LEU A 304 37.85 -48.14 7.86
C LEU A 304 38.19 -46.69 7.48
N VAL A 305 38.38 -46.47 6.18
CA VAL A 305 38.60 -45.15 5.59
C VAL A 305 37.63 -44.94 4.44
N GLU A 306 36.91 -43.83 4.48
CA GLU A 306 36.02 -43.41 3.40
C GLU A 306 36.42 -42.06 2.88
N THR A 307 36.19 -41.81 1.61
CA THR A 307 36.58 -40.58 0.93
C THR A 307 35.54 -40.20 -0.10
N LYS A 308 34.95 -39.00 0.00
CA LYS A 308 34.12 -38.40 -1.05
C LYS A 308 34.86 -37.19 -1.62
N THR A 309 35.07 -37.19 -2.93
CA THR A 309 35.72 -36.11 -3.66
C THR A 309 34.72 -35.54 -4.66
N TYR A 310 34.42 -34.25 -4.57
CA TYR A 310 33.62 -33.57 -5.59
C TYR A 310 34.50 -33.29 -6.81
N LEU A 311 33.93 -33.49 -8.00
CA LEU A 311 34.65 -33.48 -9.26
C LEU A 311 34.34 -32.23 -10.09
N ASP A 312 33.19 -31.59 -9.87
CA ASP A 312 32.73 -30.39 -10.54
C ASP A 312 31.62 -29.67 -9.75
N ASP A 313 31.24 -28.48 -10.24
CA ASP A 313 30.19 -27.63 -9.66
C ASP A 313 28.76 -28.18 -9.89
N ASN A 314 28.59 -29.21 -10.71
CA ASN A 314 27.29 -29.87 -10.96
C ASN A 314 26.96 -30.92 -9.90
N GLY A 315 27.83 -31.12 -8.90
CA GLY A 315 27.67 -32.10 -7.84
C GLY A 315 28.20 -33.49 -8.19
N SER A 316 28.97 -33.65 -9.28
CA SER A 316 29.64 -34.92 -9.60
C SER A 316 30.62 -35.30 -8.49
N PHE A 317 30.66 -36.59 -8.14
CA PHE A 317 31.53 -37.06 -7.06
C PHE A 317 32.10 -38.45 -7.31
N SER A 318 33.25 -38.70 -6.70
CA SER A 318 33.81 -40.04 -6.53
C SER A 318 33.89 -40.38 -5.05
N TYR A 319 33.30 -41.51 -4.68
CA TYR A 319 33.26 -42.04 -3.33
C TYR A 319 34.07 -43.34 -3.26
N THR A 320 34.94 -43.45 -2.27
CA THR A 320 35.72 -44.67 -2.00
C THR A 320 35.52 -45.07 -0.55
N TYR A 321 35.25 -46.36 -0.35
CA TYR A 321 35.18 -47.02 0.93
C TYR A 321 36.28 -48.08 0.97
N ALA A 322 37.14 -48.05 1.97
CA ALA A 322 38.22 -49.02 2.15
C ALA A 322 38.16 -49.60 3.57
N ASN A 323 37.96 -50.91 3.67
CA ASN A 323 38.20 -51.65 4.90
C ASN A 323 39.68 -52.07 4.91
N VAL A 324 40.46 -51.39 5.74
CA VAL A 324 41.93 -51.50 5.75
C VAL A 324 42.39 -52.81 6.39
N LEU A 325 41.53 -53.46 7.17
CA LEU A 325 41.87 -54.72 7.83
C LEU A 325 41.63 -55.95 6.95
N ASP A 326 40.71 -55.84 5.99
CA ASP A 326 40.29 -56.95 5.11
C ASP A 326 40.76 -56.79 3.65
N ASP A 327 41.64 -55.81 3.36
CA ASP A 327 42.14 -55.48 2.01
C ASP A 327 41.01 -55.35 0.95
N TRP A 328 39.86 -54.82 1.39
CA TRP A 328 38.67 -54.63 0.56
C TRP A 328 38.44 -53.15 0.28
N THR A 329 38.23 -52.79 -0.99
CA THR A 329 37.94 -51.41 -1.42
C THR A 329 36.81 -51.37 -2.42
N PHE A 330 35.83 -50.51 -2.17
CA PHE A 330 34.77 -50.17 -3.12
C PHE A 330 34.88 -48.71 -3.51
N THR A 331 34.88 -48.42 -4.81
CA THR A 331 34.87 -47.07 -5.36
C THR A 331 33.67 -46.92 -6.27
N THR A 332 32.92 -45.83 -6.12
CA THR A 332 31.89 -45.42 -7.06
C THR A 332 32.08 -43.99 -7.52
N THR A 333 31.76 -43.70 -8.78
CA THR A 333 31.81 -42.35 -9.35
C THR A 333 30.47 -42.04 -10.01
N LYS A 334 29.82 -40.93 -9.63
CA LYS A 334 28.60 -40.41 -10.26
C LYS A 334 28.91 -39.06 -10.91
N ILE A 335 28.62 -38.93 -12.20
CA ILE A 335 28.78 -37.69 -12.97
C ILE A 335 27.40 -37.16 -13.32
N PHE A 336 27.15 -35.88 -13.01
CA PHE A 336 25.92 -35.17 -13.30
C PHE A 336 26.11 -34.15 -14.42
N ASN A 337 25.04 -33.82 -15.12
CA ASN A 337 24.99 -32.67 -16.03
C ASN A 337 24.53 -31.39 -15.30
N GLU A 338 24.52 -30.25 -16.00
CA GLU A 338 24.06 -28.95 -15.46
C GLU A 338 22.59 -28.93 -14.96
N LYS A 339 21.79 -29.94 -15.34
CA LYS A 339 20.39 -30.10 -14.91
C LYS A 339 20.24 -30.99 -13.67
N GLY A 340 21.33 -31.58 -13.17
CA GLY A 340 21.35 -32.49 -12.03
C GLY A 340 20.99 -33.95 -12.37
N ASP A 341 20.94 -34.32 -13.65
CA ASP A 341 20.73 -35.73 -14.04
C ASP A 341 22.06 -36.49 -14.08
N ILE A 342 22.07 -37.73 -13.58
CA ILE A 342 23.21 -38.65 -13.71
C ILE A 342 23.38 -38.98 -15.19
N ILE A 343 24.55 -38.69 -15.74
CA ILE A 343 24.93 -39.08 -17.11
C ILE A 343 25.86 -40.30 -17.13
N ARG A 344 26.57 -40.54 -16.03
CA ARG A 344 27.46 -41.68 -15.88
C ARG A 344 27.58 -42.11 -14.43
N TYR A 345 27.51 -43.41 -14.19
CA TYR A 345 27.75 -44.04 -12.90
C TYR A 345 28.74 -45.19 -13.09
N GLU A 346 29.79 -45.20 -12.29
CA GLU A 346 30.80 -46.26 -12.28
C GLU A 346 30.85 -46.86 -10.88
N SER A 347 31.01 -48.17 -10.80
CA SER A 347 31.31 -48.89 -9.57
C SER A 347 32.50 -49.81 -9.81
N LYS A 348 33.38 -49.92 -8.81
CA LYS A 348 34.55 -50.77 -8.83
C LYS A 348 34.80 -51.31 -7.42
N GLU A 349 34.70 -52.61 -7.27
CA GLU A 349 35.00 -53.35 -6.05
C GLU A 349 36.30 -54.13 -6.24
N ILE A 350 37.17 -54.07 -5.24
CA ILE A 350 38.44 -54.80 -5.16
C ILE A 350 38.42 -55.59 -3.85
N ASP A 351 38.39 -56.91 -3.96
CA ASP A 351 38.46 -57.85 -2.83
C ASP A 351 39.67 -58.77 -3.04
N GLY A 352 40.81 -58.40 -2.44
CA GLY A 352 42.08 -59.08 -2.70
C GLY A 352 42.49 -59.05 -4.18
N ASP A 353 42.53 -60.22 -4.84
CA ASP A 353 42.87 -60.36 -6.27
C ASP A 353 41.65 -60.22 -7.22
N TYR A 354 40.43 -60.11 -6.68
CA TYR A 354 39.20 -60.01 -7.48
C TYR A 354 38.81 -58.55 -7.70
N ILE A 355 38.59 -58.18 -8.97
CA ILE A 355 38.11 -56.84 -9.35
C ILE A 355 36.77 -57.01 -10.06
N TYR A 356 35.72 -56.42 -9.50
CA TYR A 356 34.41 -56.28 -10.15
C TYR A 356 34.21 -54.81 -10.52
N SER A 357 33.84 -54.50 -11.75
CA SER A 357 33.46 -53.13 -12.09
C SER A 357 32.36 -53.07 -13.13
N SER A 358 31.47 -52.11 -12.97
CA SER A 358 30.34 -51.85 -13.86
C SER A 358 30.26 -50.37 -14.20
N ILE A 359 30.00 -50.08 -15.47
CA ILE A 359 29.84 -48.72 -16.00
C ILE A 359 28.42 -48.58 -16.54
N TYR A 360 27.74 -47.54 -16.08
CA TYR A 360 26.37 -47.22 -16.45
C TYR A 360 26.36 -45.83 -17.08
N THR A 361 25.75 -45.68 -18.24
CA THR A 361 25.63 -44.39 -18.93
C THR A 361 24.18 -44.09 -19.25
N TYR A 362 23.80 -42.83 -19.07
CA TYR A 362 22.46 -42.30 -19.34
C TYR A 362 22.58 -41.14 -20.34
N ASP A 363 22.01 -41.29 -21.52
CA ASP A 363 21.88 -40.23 -22.51
C ASP A 363 20.42 -39.81 -22.61
N ARG A 364 20.13 -38.54 -22.25
CA ARG A 364 18.76 -38.03 -22.13
C ARG A 364 18.57 -36.77 -22.97
N THR A 365 17.50 -36.76 -23.76
CA THR A 365 17.04 -35.58 -24.49
C THR A 365 15.82 -34.96 -23.82
N TYR A 366 15.65 -33.64 -23.97
CA TYR A 366 14.58 -32.86 -23.35
C TYR A 366 13.77 -32.09 -24.38
N ASP A 367 12.53 -31.76 -24.05
CA ASP A 367 11.72 -30.78 -24.78
C ASP A 367 12.06 -29.33 -24.38
N GLU A 368 11.38 -28.37 -25.01
CA GLU A 368 11.50 -26.94 -24.75
C GLU A 368 11.15 -26.52 -23.32
N ASN A 369 10.35 -27.33 -22.62
CA ASN A 369 9.95 -27.09 -21.22
C ASN A 369 10.87 -27.81 -20.22
N GLY A 370 11.98 -28.39 -20.69
CA GLY A 370 12.97 -29.06 -19.84
C GLY A 370 12.56 -30.46 -19.38
N LEU A 371 11.52 -31.06 -19.96
CA LEU A 371 11.03 -32.38 -19.60
C LEU A 371 11.66 -33.49 -20.47
N PRO A 372 11.93 -34.70 -19.94
CA PRO A 372 12.56 -35.77 -20.71
C PRO A 372 11.70 -36.26 -21.89
N LEU A 373 12.30 -36.36 -23.09
CA LEU A 373 11.72 -36.90 -24.32
C LEU A 373 12.19 -38.32 -24.62
N LYS A 374 13.46 -38.61 -24.34
CA LYS A 374 14.07 -39.92 -24.54
C LYS A 374 15.18 -40.14 -23.52
N THR A 375 15.26 -41.33 -22.96
CA THR A 375 16.40 -41.79 -22.18
C THR A 375 16.98 -43.04 -22.84
N VAL A 376 18.30 -43.06 -23.07
CA VAL A 376 19.05 -44.25 -23.49
C VAL A 376 19.94 -44.64 -22.32
N PHE A 377 19.78 -45.86 -21.85
CA PHE A 377 20.61 -46.45 -20.81
C PHE A 377 21.48 -47.54 -21.40
N GLU A 378 22.73 -47.60 -20.95
CA GLU A 378 23.66 -48.68 -21.24
C GLU A 378 24.41 -49.09 -19.98
N ARG A 379 24.49 -50.41 -19.73
CA ARG A 379 25.39 -51.02 -18.74
C ARG A 379 26.50 -51.78 -19.45
N ARG A 380 27.74 -51.50 -19.07
CA ARG A 380 28.97 -52.12 -19.59
C ARG A 380 29.78 -52.74 -18.46
N ASP A 381 30.55 -53.77 -18.78
CA ASP A 381 31.49 -54.40 -17.84
C ASP A 381 32.84 -53.66 -17.75
N ASP A 382 33.78 -54.26 -17.03
CA ASP A 382 35.15 -53.78 -16.80
C ASP A 382 36.00 -53.58 -18.07
N LYS A 383 35.59 -54.16 -19.19
CA LYS A 383 36.24 -54.04 -20.52
C LYS A 383 35.43 -53.15 -21.47
N GLU A 384 34.47 -52.40 -20.93
CA GLU A 384 33.50 -51.57 -21.66
C GLU A 384 32.61 -52.35 -22.65
N ILE A 385 32.48 -53.68 -22.47
CA ILE A 385 31.61 -54.49 -23.31
C ILE A 385 30.16 -54.29 -22.83
N LEU A 386 29.27 -53.95 -23.77
CA LEU A 386 27.85 -53.70 -23.51
C LEU A 386 27.14 -54.99 -23.06
N GLN A 387 26.54 -54.95 -21.87
CA GLN A 387 25.84 -56.06 -21.24
C GLN A 387 24.32 -55.89 -21.31
N GLU A 388 23.85 -54.65 -21.15
CA GLU A 388 22.42 -54.31 -21.14
C GLU A 388 22.21 -52.92 -21.72
N SER A 389 21.13 -52.73 -22.47
CA SER A 389 20.65 -51.40 -22.81
C SER A 389 19.13 -51.34 -22.80
N TYR A 390 18.60 -50.16 -22.49
CA TYR A 390 17.20 -49.88 -22.75
C TYR A 390 17.04 -48.50 -23.38
N VAL A 391 16.02 -48.38 -24.21
CA VAL A 391 15.57 -47.09 -24.75
C VAL A 391 14.18 -46.81 -24.20
N GLU A 392 14.05 -45.69 -23.52
CA GLU A 392 12.80 -45.16 -23.01
C GLU A 392 12.38 -43.95 -23.85
N THR A 393 11.16 -43.98 -24.39
CA THR A 393 10.58 -42.86 -25.13
C THR A 393 9.28 -42.43 -24.48
N TYR A 394 9.14 -41.14 -24.22
CA TYR A 394 7.95 -40.53 -23.64
C TYR A 394 7.07 -40.02 -24.80
N GLY A 395 5.83 -40.51 -24.91
CA GLY A 395 4.90 -40.07 -25.97
C GLY A 395 4.48 -38.60 -25.85
N ASP A 396 3.84 -38.07 -26.90
CA ASP A 396 3.35 -36.68 -26.97
C ASP A 396 2.57 -36.29 -25.70
N ARG A 397 3.10 -35.32 -24.94
CA ARG A 397 2.45 -34.77 -23.74
C ARG A 397 1.38 -33.79 -24.20
N ILE A 398 0.12 -34.20 -24.20
CA ILE A 398 -0.99 -33.26 -24.37
C ILE A 398 -1.17 -32.54 -23.03
N ILE A 399 -0.50 -31.41 -22.86
CA ILE A 399 -0.87 -30.45 -21.82
C ILE A 399 -2.18 -29.83 -22.31
N PRO A 400 -3.32 -30.03 -21.62
CA PRO A 400 -4.54 -29.36 -22.02
C PRO A 400 -4.28 -27.85 -21.99
N ASP A 401 -4.61 -27.15 -23.07
CA ASP A 401 -4.56 -25.69 -23.05
C ASP A 401 -5.58 -25.20 -22.03
N THR A 402 -5.07 -24.72 -20.90
CA THR A 402 -5.85 -24.12 -19.80
C THR A 402 -5.96 -22.61 -19.96
N SER A 403 -5.54 -22.09 -21.11
CA SER A 403 -5.65 -20.69 -21.47
C SER A 403 -6.98 -20.44 -22.17
N LEU A 404 -7.66 -19.37 -21.79
CA LEU A 404 -8.88 -18.93 -22.44
C LEU A 404 -8.79 -17.45 -22.76
N GLU A 405 -9.08 -17.11 -24.02
CA GLU A 405 -9.26 -15.71 -24.45
C GLU A 405 -10.73 -15.47 -24.78
N VAL A 406 -11.30 -14.40 -24.20
CA VAL A 406 -12.71 -14.08 -24.33
C VAL A 406 -12.91 -12.61 -24.67
N GLU A 407 -13.72 -12.35 -25.70
CA GLU A 407 -14.31 -11.04 -25.96
C GLU A 407 -15.74 -10.97 -25.40
N VAL A 408 -15.94 -10.08 -24.44
CA VAL A 408 -17.23 -9.78 -23.82
C VAL A 408 -17.88 -8.63 -24.60
N ASP A 409 -19.13 -8.82 -25.01
CA ASP A 409 -19.88 -7.79 -25.75
C ASP A 409 -20.68 -6.88 -24.81
N MET A 410 -21.13 -7.43 -23.69
CA MET A 410 -21.98 -6.77 -22.69
C MET A 410 -21.46 -7.08 -21.28
N PRO A 411 -21.37 -6.08 -20.37
CA PRO A 411 -20.95 -6.33 -18.99
C PRO A 411 -21.85 -7.38 -18.30
N GLY A 412 -21.26 -8.24 -17.48
CA GLY A 412 -21.94 -9.31 -16.74
C GLY A 412 -22.08 -10.64 -17.50
N THR A 413 -21.60 -10.72 -18.75
CA THR A 413 -21.81 -11.90 -19.62
C THR A 413 -20.58 -12.80 -19.77
N LEU A 414 -19.50 -12.57 -19.02
CA LEU A 414 -18.29 -13.40 -19.10
C LEU A 414 -18.58 -14.89 -18.85
N HIS A 415 -19.43 -15.20 -17.87
CA HIS A 415 -19.82 -16.56 -17.56
C HIS A 415 -20.47 -17.30 -18.75
N GLU A 416 -21.28 -16.61 -19.55
CA GLU A 416 -21.88 -17.18 -20.77
C GLU A 416 -20.82 -17.52 -21.82
N LYS A 417 -19.82 -16.64 -21.96
CA LYS A 417 -18.72 -16.82 -22.91
C LYS A 417 -17.82 -17.99 -22.52
N VAL A 418 -17.56 -18.15 -21.22
CA VAL A 418 -16.81 -19.31 -20.70
C VAL A 418 -17.59 -20.60 -20.91
N TRP A 419 -18.90 -20.62 -20.68
CA TRP A 419 -19.71 -21.81 -21.00
C TRP A 419 -19.73 -22.13 -22.49
N ALA A 420 -19.75 -21.11 -23.36
CA ALA A 420 -19.70 -21.30 -24.81
C ALA A 420 -18.35 -21.87 -25.30
N SER A 421 -17.25 -21.61 -24.58
CA SER A 421 -15.93 -22.19 -24.92
C SER A 421 -15.83 -23.69 -24.62
N SER A 422 -16.82 -24.24 -23.90
CA SER A 422 -16.83 -25.63 -23.43
C SER A 422 -15.69 -25.99 -22.47
N MET A 423 -14.93 -24.99 -21.98
CA MET A 423 -13.95 -25.18 -20.90
C MET A 423 -14.64 -25.14 -19.54
N GLU A 424 -14.24 -26.03 -18.65
CA GLU A 424 -14.65 -25.98 -17.25
C GLU A 424 -13.89 -24.84 -16.54
N SER A 425 -14.61 -23.95 -15.85
CA SER A 425 -14.03 -22.74 -15.24
C SER A 425 -12.96 -23.06 -14.18
N ASP A 426 -13.08 -24.19 -13.48
CA ASP A 426 -12.10 -24.67 -12.49
C ASP A 426 -10.82 -25.26 -13.12
N LYS A 427 -10.73 -25.32 -14.45
CA LYS A 427 -9.55 -25.76 -15.23
C LYS A 427 -8.80 -24.60 -15.86
N ILE A 428 -9.40 -23.42 -15.93
CA ILE A 428 -8.76 -22.26 -16.54
C ILE A 428 -7.67 -21.77 -15.58
N THR A 429 -6.42 -21.74 -16.05
CA THR A 429 -5.29 -21.19 -15.29
C THR A 429 -4.78 -19.88 -15.88
N LYS A 430 -5.13 -19.57 -17.13
CA LYS A 430 -4.82 -18.29 -17.77
C LYS A 430 -6.06 -17.72 -18.46
N LEU A 431 -6.41 -16.48 -18.16
CA LEU A 431 -7.57 -15.81 -18.75
C LEU A 431 -7.16 -14.46 -19.33
N THR A 432 -7.46 -14.25 -20.61
CA THR A 432 -7.40 -12.93 -21.26
C THR A 432 -8.81 -12.47 -21.57
N VAL A 433 -9.19 -11.27 -21.12
CA VAL A 433 -10.52 -10.72 -21.37
C VAL A 433 -10.43 -9.38 -22.07
N THR A 434 -11.23 -9.21 -23.13
CA THR A 434 -11.42 -7.94 -23.82
C THR A 434 -12.90 -7.54 -23.80
N GLY A 435 -13.18 -6.25 -23.96
CA GLY A 435 -14.55 -5.74 -23.92
C GLY A 435 -14.98 -5.24 -22.54
N PRO A 436 -16.24 -4.84 -22.36
CA PRO A 436 -16.69 -4.19 -21.13
C PRO A 436 -16.98 -5.22 -20.04
N LEU A 437 -16.46 -4.96 -18.83
CA LEU A 437 -16.69 -5.79 -17.64
C LEU A 437 -17.40 -4.99 -16.56
N ASN A 438 -18.10 -5.71 -15.69
CA ASN A 438 -18.65 -5.16 -14.44
C ASN A 438 -18.28 -6.06 -13.25
N GLU A 439 -18.82 -5.72 -12.09
CA GLU A 439 -18.58 -6.48 -10.86
C GLU A 439 -19.02 -7.95 -10.95
N GLU A 440 -20.09 -8.27 -11.68
CA GLU A 440 -20.56 -9.65 -11.81
C GLU A 440 -19.52 -10.53 -12.52
N ASP A 441 -18.84 -9.98 -13.53
CA ASP A 441 -17.75 -10.67 -14.22
C ASP A 441 -16.55 -10.91 -13.29
N LEU A 442 -16.15 -9.90 -12.51
CA LEU A 442 -15.02 -10.03 -11.57
C LEU A 442 -15.31 -11.06 -10.48
N ARG A 443 -16.53 -11.05 -9.93
CA ARG A 443 -16.96 -12.06 -8.96
C ARG A 443 -16.90 -13.46 -9.56
N PHE A 444 -17.40 -13.65 -10.79
CA PHE A 444 -17.35 -14.93 -11.48
C PHE A 444 -15.91 -15.43 -11.67
N ILE A 445 -14.98 -14.56 -12.05
CA ILE A 445 -13.55 -14.92 -12.14
C ILE A 445 -13.06 -15.43 -10.77
N ASN A 446 -13.31 -14.69 -9.71
CA ASN A 446 -12.79 -15.04 -8.38
C ASN A 446 -13.47 -16.29 -7.78
N SER A 447 -14.78 -16.50 -7.98
CA SER A 447 -15.51 -17.62 -7.39
C SER A 447 -15.41 -18.93 -8.18
N ASP A 448 -15.40 -18.86 -9.51
CA ASP A 448 -15.53 -20.05 -10.37
C ASP A 448 -14.21 -20.46 -11.03
N MET A 449 -13.19 -19.59 -11.03
CA MET A 449 -11.84 -19.85 -11.55
C MET A 449 -10.78 -19.80 -10.43
N TRP A 450 -10.99 -20.53 -9.35
CA TRP A 450 -10.12 -20.53 -8.16
C TRP A 450 -8.70 -21.08 -8.40
N LYS A 451 -8.39 -21.64 -9.58
CA LYS A 451 -7.04 -22.05 -10.01
C LYS A 451 -6.38 -21.05 -10.97
N LEU A 452 -6.98 -19.88 -11.15
CA LEU A 452 -6.46 -18.89 -12.09
C LEU A 452 -5.11 -18.38 -11.59
N GLU A 453 -4.07 -18.62 -12.40
CA GLU A 453 -2.69 -18.20 -12.12
C GLU A 453 -2.39 -16.85 -12.78
N SER A 454 -2.99 -16.58 -13.95
CA SER A 454 -2.75 -15.34 -14.69
C SER A 454 -4.03 -14.75 -15.27
N LEU A 455 -4.23 -13.45 -15.00
CA LEU A 455 -5.37 -12.69 -15.49
C LEU A 455 -4.89 -11.48 -16.30
N ASN A 456 -5.28 -11.41 -17.57
CA ASN A 456 -4.97 -10.29 -18.45
C ASN A 456 -6.23 -9.50 -18.81
N LEU A 457 -6.35 -8.29 -18.25
CA LEU A 457 -7.46 -7.36 -18.48
C LEU A 457 -7.02 -6.10 -19.24
N LYS A 458 -5.83 -6.09 -19.85
CA LYS A 458 -5.26 -4.89 -20.49
C LYS A 458 -6.22 -4.15 -21.42
N HIS A 459 -6.97 -4.91 -22.22
CA HIS A 459 -7.93 -4.40 -23.21
C HIS A 459 -9.40 -4.57 -22.78
N ALA A 460 -9.63 -4.82 -21.48
CA ALA A 460 -10.96 -4.74 -20.89
C ALA A 460 -11.35 -3.28 -20.62
N ARG A 461 -12.65 -2.97 -20.64
CA ARG A 461 -13.18 -1.68 -20.21
C ARG A 461 -13.81 -1.84 -18.83
N LEU A 462 -13.09 -1.36 -17.83
CA LEU A 462 -13.48 -1.40 -16.42
C LEU A 462 -12.88 -0.17 -15.72
N ASP A 463 -13.73 0.70 -15.17
CA ASP A 463 -13.30 1.94 -14.52
C ASP A 463 -12.80 1.72 -13.08
N TYR A 464 -13.25 0.67 -12.41
CA TYR A 464 -12.87 0.38 -11.02
C TYR A 464 -12.86 -1.12 -10.70
N ILE A 465 -12.06 -1.52 -9.71
CA ILE A 465 -12.13 -2.84 -9.07
C ILE A 465 -12.73 -2.66 -7.68
N SER A 466 -13.92 -3.25 -7.48
CA SER A 466 -14.71 -3.17 -6.24
C SER A 466 -14.06 -3.88 -5.05
N ASN A 467 -14.60 -3.64 -3.85
CA ASN A 467 -14.10 -4.20 -2.61
C ASN A 467 -13.96 -5.73 -2.68
N SER A 468 -12.81 -6.24 -2.26
CA SER A 468 -12.54 -7.69 -2.17
C SER A 468 -12.75 -8.50 -3.47
N SER A 469 -12.78 -7.86 -4.65
CA SER A 469 -13.11 -8.53 -5.92
C SER A 469 -12.26 -9.77 -6.20
N PHE A 470 -10.95 -9.69 -5.92
CA PHE A 470 -9.97 -10.77 -6.02
C PHE A 470 -9.37 -11.13 -4.66
N GLY A 471 -9.98 -10.70 -3.55
CA GLY A 471 -9.47 -11.00 -2.22
C GLY A 471 -9.40 -12.50 -1.96
N TRP A 472 -8.36 -12.95 -1.28
CA TRP A 472 -8.07 -14.34 -0.92
C TRP A 472 -7.77 -15.28 -2.09
N ASN A 473 -7.42 -14.73 -3.26
CA ASN A 473 -7.00 -15.54 -4.40
C ASN A 473 -5.53 -15.93 -4.28
N ASP A 474 -5.26 -17.02 -3.55
CA ASP A 474 -3.92 -17.53 -3.28
C ASP A 474 -3.27 -18.23 -4.48
N HIS A 475 -3.98 -18.45 -5.59
CA HIS A 475 -3.42 -19.04 -6.81
C HIS A 475 -2.93 -18.02 -7.84
N LEU A 476 -3.37 -16.76 -7.74
CA LEU A 476 -3.07 -15.71 -8.69
C LEU A 476 -1.60 -15.28 -8.59
N LEU A 477 -0.84 -15.51 -9.65
CA LEU A 477 0.60 -15.16 -9.78
C LEU A 477 0.80 -13.81 -10.44
N SER A 478 -0.03 -13.47 -11.43
CA SER A 478 0.07 -12.21 -12.17
C SER A 478 -1.30 -11.66 -12.62
N VAL A 479 -1.41 -10.34 -12.60
CA VAL A 479 -2.58 -9.60 -13.07
C VAL A 479 -2.14 -8.42 -13.91
N VAL A 480 -2.63 -8.35 -15.16
CA VAL A 480 -2.49 -7.14 -15.99
C VAL A 480 -3.79 -6.36 -15.88
N LEU A 481 -3.71 -5.18 -15.26
CA LEU A 481 -4.86 -4.31 -15.04
C LEU A 481 -5.32 -3.61 -16.35
N PRO A 482 -6.60 -3.19 -16.45
CA PRO A 482 -7.08 -2.42 -17.59
C PRO A 482 -6.37 -1.07 -17.74
N GLU A 483 -6.03 -0.69 -18.98
CA GLU A 483 -5.35 0.60 -19.28
C GLU A 483 -6.16 1.83 -18.87
N GLY A 484 -7.50 1.70 -18.76
CA GLY A 484 -8.41 2.78 -18.36
C GLY A 484 -8.87 2.74 -16.90
N LEU A 485 -8.31 1.84 -16.08
CA LEU A 485 -8.71 1.67 -14.69
C LEU A 485 -8.39 2.93 -13.86
N LYS A 486 -9.40 3.45 -13.14
CA LYS A 486 -9.28 4.66 -12.32
C LYS A 486 -9.12 4.35 -10.84
N CYS A 487 -9.84 3.34 -10.34
CA CYS A 487 -9.90 3.08 -8.91
C CYS A 487 -9.69 1.61 -8.54
N ILE A 488 -8.93 1.37 -7.49
CA ILE A 488 -8.84 0.07 -6.82
C ILE A 488 -9.30 0.27 -5.38
N PHE A 489 -10.41 -0.37 -5.01
CA PHE A 489 -11.04 -0.19 -3.70
C PHE A 489 -10.52 -1.16 -2.64
N ASP A 490 -11.12 -1.10 -1.44
CA ASP A 490 -10.64 -1.78 -0.23
C ASP A 490 -10.52 -3.29 -0.43
N ASP A 491 -9.42 -3.86 0.03
CA ASP A 491 -9.15 -5.29 0.00
C ASP A 491 -9.24 -5.94 -1.40
N ALA A 492 -9.23 -5.18 -2.50
CA ALA A 492 -9.48 -5.65 -3.86
C ALA A 492 -8.65 -6.88 -4.25
N PHE A 493 -7.39 -6.94 -3.83
CA PHE A 493 -6.43 -8.05 -4.00
C PHE A 493 -5.85 -8.50 -2.64
N ALA A 494 -6.52 -8.22 -1.52
CA ALA A 494 -6.01 -8.62 -0.20
C ALA A 494 -5.82 -10.14 -0.12
N TYR A 495 -4.70 -10.59 0.45
CA TYR A 495 -4.31 -11.99 0.60
C TYR A 495 -4.16 -12.77 -0.71
N CYS A 496 -3.86 -12.10 -1.82
CA CYS A 496 -3.31 -12.77 -3.02
C CYS A 496 -1.84 -13.15 -2.76
N SER A 497 -1.62 -14.14 -1.90
CA SER A 497 -0.31 -14.40 -1.29
C SER A 497 0.78 -14.82 -2.27
N ASN A 498 0.41 -15.32 -3.46
CA ASN A 498 1.35 -15.73 -4.51
C ASN A 498 1.52 -14.69 -5.64
N LEU A 499 0.86 -13.52 -5.56
CA LEU A 499 1.02 -12.45 -6.56
C LEU A 499 2.45 -11.91 -6.51
N GLN A 500 3.20 -12.02 -7.61
CA GLN A 500 4.63 -11.69 -7.65
C GLN A 500 4.91 -10.27 -8.17
N GLU A 501 4.07 -9.79 -9.09
CA GLU A 501 4.21 -8.48 -9.71
C GLU A 501 2.84 -7.84 -9.97
N ILE A 502 2.80 -6.51 -9.95
CA ILE A 502 1.61 -5.74 -10.33
C ILE A 502 1.99 -4.49 -11.14
N GLU A 503 1.28 -4.28 -12.25
CA GLU A 503 1.37 -3.06 -13.06
C GLU A 503 0.18 -2.14 -12.73
N LEU A 504 0.46 -1.01 -12.10
CA LEU A 504 -0.54 0.02 -11.82
C LEU A 504 -0.64 0.97 -13.03
N PRO A 505 -1.81 1.08 -13.70
CA PRO A 505 -1.95 1.81 -14.95
C PRO A 505 -1.82 3.32 -14.77
N SER A 506 -1.48 4.03 -15.86
CA SER A 506 -1.26 5.48 -15.83
C SER A 506 -2.53 6.28 -15.53
N SER A 507 -3.71 5.71 -15.79
CA SER A 507 -5.02 6.28 -15.49
C SER A 507 -5.43 6.19 -14.03
N LEU A 508 -4.73 5.40 -13.21
CA LEU A 508 -5.09 5.17 -11.82
C LEU A 508 -5.05 6.49 -11.04
N ASN A 509 -6.14 6.80 -10.35
CA ASN A 509 -6.32 8.06 -9.61
C ASN A 509 -6.72 7.85 -8.14
N TYR A 510 -7.09 6.63 -7.77
CA TYR A 510 -7.49 6.26 -6.41
C TYR A 510 -7.05 4.83 -6.08
N LEU A 511 -6.38 4.69 -4.94
CA LEU A 511 -5.91 3.42 -4.41
C LEU A 511 -6.27 3.36 -2.92
N SER A 512 -7.17 2.46 -2.57
CA SER A 512 -7.76 2.39 -1.22
C SER A 512 -6.92 1.59 -0.24
N ASN A 513 -7.32 1.64 1.03
CA ASN A 513 -6.62 0.95 2.11
C ASN A 513 -6.67 -0.55 1.92
N ASN A 514 -5.58 -1.24 2.26
CA ASN A 514 -5.45 -2.69 2.15
C ASN A 514 -5.69 -3.28 0.75
N ALA A 515 -5.71 -2.49 -0.32
CA ALA A 515 -5.98 -2.96 -1.68
C ALA A 515 -5.15 -4.19 -2.08
N PHE A 516 -3.91 -4.29 -1.59
CA PHE A 516 -2.95 -5.40 -1.77
C PHE A 516 -2.42 -5.90 -0.42
N ALA A 517 -3.21 -5.83 0.64
CA ALA A 517 -2.76 -6.27 1.97
C ALA A 517 -2.44 -7.77 1.98
N GLY A 518 -1.31 -8.18 2.54
CA GLY A 518 -0.96 -9.60 2.66
C GLY A 518 -0.52 -10.28 1.35
N CYS A 519 -0.19 -9.51 0.30
CA CYS A 519 0.48 -10.03 -0.90
C CYS A 519 1.97 -10.30 -0.63
N TRP A 520 2.29 -11.30 0.19
CA TRP A 520 3.64 -11.51 0.72
C TRP A 520 4.73 -11.85 -0.31
N GLN A 521 4.34 -12.37 -1.48
CA GLN A 521 5.27 -12.69 -2.57
C GLN A 521 5.45 -11.54 -3.58
N LEU A 522 4.82 -10.38 -3.37
CA LEU A 522 4.91 -9.24 -4.28
C LEU A 522 6.32 -8.65 -4.25
N GLN A 523 7.09 -8.89 -5.29
CA GLN A 523 8.50 -8.48 -5.41
C GLN A 523 8.67 -7.23 -6.27
N GLN A 524 7.72 -6.95 -7.16
CA GLN A 524 7.81 -5.81 -8.07
C GLN A 524 6.47 -5.08 -8.23
N ILE A 525 6.51 -3.75 -8.11
CA ILE A 525 5.40 -2.86 -8.44
C ILE A 525 5.88 -1.93 -9.55
N THR A 526 5.19 -1.95 -10.68
CA THR A 526 5.43 -1.02 -11.79
C THR A 526 4.30 0.00 -11.80
N CYS A 527 4.61 1.26 -11.49
CA CYS A 527 3.66 2.36 -11.55
C CYS A 527 3.83 3.11 -12.87
N HIS A 528 2.81 3.11 -13.72
CA HIS A 528 2.77 3.94 -14.94
C HIS A 528 2.20 5.34 -14.70
N MET A 529 1.77 5.64 -13.46
CA MET A 529 1.22 6.94 -13.08
C MET A 529 2.31 8.03 -13.15
N PRO A 530 2.08 9.15 -13.88
CA PRO A 530 3.06 10.23 -14.05
C PRO A 530 3.47 10.94 -12.75
N ALA A 531 2.68 10.80 -11.69
CA ALA A 531 2.98 11.34 -10.37
C ALA A 531 2.48 10.41 -9.27
N PRO A 532 3.10 10.43 -8.09
CA PRO A 532 2.61 9.70 -6.93
C PRO A 532 1.20 10.19 -6.55
N LEU A 533 0.30 9.23 -6.26
CA LEU A 533 -1.00 9.53 -5.67
C LEU A 533 -0.83 9.98 -4.21
N ASP A 534 -1.52 11.06 -3.83
CA ASP A 534 -1.58 11.51 -2.44
C ASP A 534 -2.36 10.49 -1.60
N MET A 535 -1.71 9.91 -0.59
CA MET A 535 -2.31 8.92 0.30
C MET A 535 -2.79 9.59 1.60
N GLU A 536 -4.00 9.23 2.07
CA GLU A 536 -4.47 9.66 3.39
C GLU A 536 -3.61 9.06 4.51
N ILE A 537 -3.51 9.75 5.67
CA ILE A 537 -2.59 9.43 6.78
C ILE A 537 -2.70 7.98 7.30
N TYR A 538 -3.84 7.32 7.10
CA TYR A 538 -4.11 5.95 7.57
C TYR A 538 -4.34 4.94 6.43
N ASN A 539 -4.04 5.32 5.19
CA ASN A 539 -4.22 4.48 4.01
C ASN A 539 -2.90 3.78 3.64
N ASP A 540 -2.79 2.47 3.89
CA ASP A 540 -1.69 1.60 3.47
C ASP A 540 -2.21 0.52 2.51
N PRO A 541 -2.20 0.75 1.19
CA PRO A 541 -2.66 -0.23 0.20
C PRO A 541 -1.81 -1.48 0.18
N PHE A 542 -0.53 -1.40 0.58
CA PHE A 542 0.41 -2.52 0.59
C PHE A 542 0.72 -2.95 2.02
N ARG A 543 -0.28 -2.93 2.90
CA ARG A 543 -0.14 -3.38 4.28
C ARG A 543 0.40 -4.82 4.33
N ASP A 544 1.27 -5.10 5.29
CA ASP A 544 1.94 -6.40 5.48
C ASP A 544 2.96 -6.79 4.38
N LEU A 545 3.18 -5.93 3.38
CA LEU A 545 4.27 -6.09 2.41
C LEU A 545 5.61 -5.65 3.00
N ASP A 546 6.67 -6.43 2.80
CA ASP A 546 8.03 -5.95 3.04
C ASP A 546 8.46 -4.99 1.93
N LYS A 547 8.13 -3.70 2.11
CA LYS A 547 8.48 -2.63 1.17
C LYS A 547 10.00 -2.54 0.91
N GLY A 548 10.84 -3.04 1.83
CA GLY A 548 12.30 -3.06 1.70
C GLY A 548 12.84 -4.12 0.75
N MET A 549 12.04 -5.15 0.44
CA MET A 549 12.37 -6.23 -0.51
C MET A 549 11.67 -6.05 -1.87
N CYS A 550 10.69 -5.16 -1.96
CA CYS A 550 9.94 -4.87 -3.19
C CYS A 550 10.65 -3.82 -4.06
N HIS A 551 10.79 -4.09 -5.35
CA HIS A 551 11.26 -3.13 -6.36
C HIS A 551 10.09 -2.27 -6.82
N LEU A 552 10.23 -0.94 -6.76
CA LEU A 552 9.24 0.02 -7.24
C LEU A 552 9.77 0.71 -8.50
N ARG A 553 9.13 0.50 -9.65
CA ARG A 553 9.50 1.13 -10.92
C ARG A 553 8.52 2.25 -11.23
N VAL A 554 9.02 3.46 -11.50
CA VAL A 554 8.21 4.67 -11.76
C VAL A 554 8.77 5.43 -12.98
N PRO A 555 7.97 6.29 -13.65
CA PRO A 555 8.47 7.05 -14.81
C PRO A 555 9.70 7.87 -14.44
N GLY A 556 10.76 7.79 -15.26
CA GLY A 556 12.06 8.39 -14.94
C GLY A 556 12.02 9.87 -14.57
N PHE A 557 11.10 10.65 -15.17
CA PHE A 557 10.90 12.07 -14.88
C PHE A 557 10.23 12.36 -13.54
N SER A 558 9.62 11.35 -12.89
CA SER A 558 8.87 11.46 -11.63
C SER A 558 9.56 10.82 -10.43
N VAL A 559 10.71 10.17 -10.63
CA VAL A 559 11.46 9.45 -9.58
C VAL A 559 11.68 10.32 -8.34
N ARG A 560 12.01 11.59 -8.55
CA ARG A 560 12.21 12.54 -7.45
C ARG A 560 10.94 12.75 -6.63
N ASP A 561 9.80 12.96 -7.28
CA ASP A 561 8.52 13.17 -6.60
C ASP A 561 8.10 11.94 -5.80
N TYR A 562 8.24 10.73 -6.36
CA TYR A 562 7.97 9.49 -5.63
C TYR A 562 8.91 9.31 -4.42
N ALA A 563 10.19 9.67 -4.55
CA ALA A 563 11.17 9.58 -3.46
C ALA A 563 10.95 10.63 -2.35
N GLU A 564 10.41 11.80 -2.69
CA GLU A 564 10.08 12.87 -1.72
C GLU A 564 8.66 12.73 -1.13
N HIS A 565 7.81 11.89 -1.74
CA HIS A 565 6.42 11.69 -1.32
C HIS A 565 6.31 11.03 0.07
N THR A 566 5.30 11.39 0.84
CA THR A 566 5.11 10.93 2.23
C THR A 566 5.02 9.41 2.39
N TYR A 567 4.27 8.76 1.50
CA TYR A 567 4.05 7.31 1.46
C TYR A 567 5.07 6.57 0.58
N TRP A 568 5.12 6.85 -0.73
CA TRP A 568 5.95 6.10 -1.69
C TRP A 568 7.46 6.04 -1.36
N ARG A 569 8.00 7.00 -0.59
CA ARG A 569 9.38 6.93 -0.07
C ARG A 569 9.66 5.73 0.83
N GLU A 570 8.63 5.02 1.31
CA GLU A 570 8.78 3.78 2.09
C GLU A 570 9.31 2.61 1.26
N PHE A 571 9.33 2.72 -0.08
CA PHE A 571 9.95 1.76 -0.99
C PHE A 571 11.40 2.19 -1.32
N PRO A 572 12.42 1.66 -0.63
CA PRO A 572 13.81 2.09 -0.83
C PRO A 572 14.42 1.66 -2.17
N ASN A 573 13.92 0.59 -2.79
CA ASN A 573 14.43 0.06 -4.07
C ASN A 573 13.66 0.64 -5.25
N MET A 574 13.87 1.93 -5.53
CA MET A 574 13.18 2.63 -6.61
C MET A 574 14.00 2.67 -7.91
N GLU A 575 13.37 2.33 -9.03
CA GLU A 575 13.96 2.29 -10.37
C GLU A 575 13.20 3.20 -11.35
N SER A 576 13.91 3.76 -12.32
CA SER A 576 13.32 4.56 -13.40
C SER A 576 12.86 3.68 -14.55
N LEU A 577 11.64 3.92 -15.04
CA LEU A 577 11.12 3.37 -16.30
C LEU A 577 11.55 4.25 -17.48
N GLU A 578 12.02 3.62 -18.56
CA GLU A 578 12.24 4.27 -19.86
C GLU A 578 10.90 4.40 -20.60
N GLU A 579 10.09 5.37 -20.19
CA GLU A 579 8.81 5.67 -20.84
C GLU A 579 8.88 6.94 -21.68
N VAL A 580 8.25 6.88 -22.85
CA VAL A 580 7.96 8.04 -23.70
C VAL A 580 6.45 8.19 -23.75
N GLN A 581 5.93 9.24 -23.12
CA GLN A 581 4.51 9.56 -23.11
C GLN A 581 4.27 10.78 -24.01
N GLU A 582 3.54 10.61 -25.12
CA GLU A 582 3.10 11.73 -25.96
C GLU A 582 1.88 12.45 -25.35
N SER A 583 1.06 11.70 -24.59
CA SER A 583 -0.09 12.19 -23.84
C SER A 583 0.02 11.77 -22.39
N MET A 584 -0.30 12.70 -21.48
CA MET A 584 -0.15 12.53 -20.04
C MET A 584 -1.39 13.00 -19.30
N THR A 585 -1.87 12.19 -18.36
CA THR A 585 -2.89 12.59 -17.39
C THR A 585 -2.30 12.59 -15.99
N LEU A 586 -2.35 13.75 -15.33
CA LEU A 586 -1.84 13.94 -13.98
C LEU A 586 -2.98 13.85 -12.96
N ASN A 587 -2.87 12.94 -12.00
CA ASN A 587 -3.81 12.78 -10.89
C ASN A 587 -3.19 13.06 -9.51
N GLY A 588 -1.91 13.44 -9.48
CA GLY A 588 -1.15 13.78 -8.27
C GLY A 588 -0.32 15.05 -8.45
N SER A 589 0.74 15.20 -7.67
CA SER A 589 1.68 16.32 -7.80
C SER A 589 2.95 15.93 -8.53
N LEU A 590 3.33 16.71 -9.54
CA LEU A 590 4.58 16.55 -10.27
C LEU A 590 5.38 17.86 -10.25
N HIS A 591 6.64 17.80 -9.83
CA HIS A 591 7.62 18.87 -9.93
C HIS A 591 8.79 18.43 -10.81
N VAL A 592 8.85 18.96 -12.03
CA VAL A 592 9.76 18.46 -13.05
C VAL A 592 10.38 19.60 -13.88
N ASP A 593 11.61 19.39 -14.35
CA ASP A 593 12.21 20.25 -15.37
C ASP A 593 11.57 19.96 -16.73
N ARG A 594 11.19 21.00 -17.47
CA ARG A 594 10.49 20.87 -18.75
C ARG A 594 11.24 20.00 -19.77
N SER A 595 12.57 19.88 -19.69
CA SER A 595 13.37 19.08 -20.62
C SER A 595 13.05 17.59 -20.53
N LEU A 596 12.58 17.13 -19.37
CA LEU A 596 12.18 15.73 -19.14
C LEU A 596 10.77 15.43 -19.64
N LEU A 597 9.99 16.45 -19.99
CA LEU A 597 8.64 16.33 -20.54
C LEU A 597 8.55 16.67 -22.04
N GLU A 598 9.68 16.94 -22.73
CA GLU A 598 9.66 17.33 -24.16
C GLU A 598 8.86 16.39 -25.09
N PRO A 599 8.76 15.06 -24.84
CA PRO A 599 7.87 14.20 -25.64
C PRO A 599 6.37 14.46 -25.44
N VAL A 600 5.97 15.05 -24.31
CA VAL A 600 4.56 15.28 -23.96
C VAL A 600 4.02 16.45 -24.76
N THR A 601 2.99 16.20 -25.55
CA THR A 601 2.28 17.24 -26.33
C THR A 601 0.84 17.44 -25.90
N ASP A 602 0.23 16.47 -25.23
CA ASP A 602 -1.13 16.55 -24.71
C ASP A 602 -1.13 16.31 -23.20
N LEU A 603 -1.63 17.29 -22.42
CA LEU A 603 -1.59 17.25 -20.97
C LEU A 603 -2.98 17.45 -20.37
N THR A 604 -3.40 16.53 -19.51
CA THR A 604 -4.61 16.66 -18.68
C THR A 604 -4.23 16.76 -17.21
N LEU A 605 -4.63 17.85 -16.56
CA LEU A 605 -4.53 18.03 -15.11
C LEU A 605 -5.87 17.68 -14.46
N GLY A 606 -5.95 16.47 -13.90
CA GLY A 606 -7.13 15.96 -13.21
C GLY A 606 -7.43 16.72 -11.91
N TYR A 607 -8.63 16.54 -11.35
CA TYR A 607 -9.04 17.20 -10.10
C TYR A 607 -7.99 17.04 -8.98
N GLY A 608 -7.64 18.14 -8.33
CA GLY A 608 -6.67 18.21 -7.23
C GLY A 608 -5.20 18.02 -7.63
N SER A 609 -4.91 17.71 -8.90
CA SER A 609 -3.54 17.53 -9.39
C SER A 609 -2.79 18.86 -9.49
N SER A 610 -1.46 18.78 -9.46
CA SER A 610 -0.63 19.98 -9.60
C SER A 610 0.65 19.72 -10.38
N LEU A 611 0.96 20.60 -11.32
CA LEU A 611 2.21 20.55 -12.07
C LEU A 611 3.06 21.79 -11.78
N THR A 612 4.33 21.59 -11.39
CA THR A 612 5.35 22.64 -11.35
C THR A 612 6.39 22.35 -12.43
N LEU A 613 6.50 23.27 -13.40
CA LEU A 613 7.45 23.17 -14.51
C LEU A 613 8.59 24.16 -14.32
N ASP A 614 9.80 23.63 -14.20
CA ASP A 614 11.03 24.40 -14.19
C ASP A 614 11.76 24.37 -15.55
N GLY A 615 12.79 25.21 -15.69
CA GLY A 615 13.69 25.22 -16.83
C GLY A 615 13.71 26.55 -17.59
N SER A 616 14.42 26.59 -18.70
CA SER A 616 14.56 27.80 -19.55
C SER A 616 14.07 27.56 -20.97
N GLY A 617 13.53 28.58 -21.63
CA GLY A 617 12.93 28.46 -22.96
C GLY A 617 11.43 28.17 -22.93
N THR A 618 10.88 27.74 -24.07
CA THR A 618 9.44 27.51 -24.27
C THR A 618 9.12 26.03 -24.31
N PHE A 619 8.11 25.61 -23.54
CA PHE A 619 7.50 24.28 -23.62
C PHE A 619 6.20 24.37 -24.42
N SER A 620 5.99 23.50 -25.40
CA SER A 620 4.87 23.61 -26.34
C SER A 620 3.94 22.40 -26.22
N LEU A 621 2.64 22.67 -26.01
CA LEU A 621 1.58 21.69 -25.93
C LEU A 621 0.60 21.88 -27.09
N ASN A 622 0.17 20.77 -27.66
CA ASN A 622 -0.99 20.71 -28.55
C ASN A 622 -2.27 20.95 -27.74
N SER A 623 -2.42 20.27 -26.59
CA SER A 623 -3.57 20.45 -25.71
C SER A 623 -3.20 20.53 -24.23
N LEU A 624 -3.94 21.37 -23.50
CA LEU A 624 -3.93 21.43 -22.04
C LEU A 624 -5.37 21.43 -21.52
N VAL A 625 -5.76 20.38 -20.80
CA VAL A 625 -7.05 20.28 -20.12
C VAL A 625 -6.85 20.47 -18.63
N MET A 626 -7.56 21.43 -18.02
CA MET A 626 -7.53 21.67 -16.58
C MET A 626 -8.89 21.39 -15.95
N GLN A 627 -8.94 20.44 -15.02
CA GLN A 627 -10.15 20.15 -14.24
C GLN A 627 -10.20 21.01 -12.97
N GLN A 628 -11.26 21.82 -12.87
CA GLN A 628 -11.50 22.76 -11.78
C GLN A 628 -12.81 22.39 -11.07
N GLY A 629 -12.96 22.65 -9.78
CA GLY A 629 -14.22 22.25 -9.16
C GLY A 629 -14.42 22.68 -7.72
N ASP A 630 -15.65 22.46 -7.28
CA ASP A 630 -16.03 22.59 -5.89
C ASP A 630 -15.52 21.38 -5.09
N SER A 631 -14.60 21.61 -4.15
CA SER A 631 -14.09 20.54 -3.26
C SER A 631 -15.17 19.86 -2.41
N ASN A 632 -16.36 20.45 -2.29
CA ASN A 632 -17.47 19.78 -1.64
C ASN A 632 -18.15 18.77 -2.59
N LEU A 633 -17.98 18.88 -3.91
CA LEU A 633 -18.35 17.81 -4.84
C LEU A 633 -17.31 16.70 -4.81
N ARG A 634 -17.77 15.50 -5.12
CA ARG A 634 -16.96 14.27 -5.10
C ARG A 634 -17.13 13.55 -6.43
N GLU A 635 -16.09 12.85 -6.87
CA GLU A 635 -16.28 11.78 -7.85
C GLU A 635 -17.17 10.72 -7.20
N TRP A 636 -18.18 10.22 -7.92
CA TRP A 636 -19.05 9.16 -7.43
C TRP A 636 -18.79 7.90 -8.24
N PHE A 637 -18.46 6.81 -7.57
CA PHE A 637 -18.33 5.49 -8.19
C PHE A 637 -19.50 4.63 -7.75
N TYR A 638 -20.22 4.02 -8.70
CA TYR A 638 -21.38 3.21 -8.35
C TYR A 638 -20.92 1.81 -7.93
N ASP A 639 -21.05 1.47 -6.65
CA ASP A 639 -20.79 0.13 -6.13
C ASP A 639 -22.10 -0.66 -6.03
N SER A 640 -22.23 -1.69 -6.87
CA SER A 640 -23.38 -2.59 -6.86
C SER A 640 -23.42 -3.53 -5.66
N TYR A 641 -22.33 -3.74 -4.92
CA TYR A 641 -22.29 -4.56 -3.72
C TYR A 641 -23.07 -3.94 -2.55
N HIS A 642 -22.90 -2.62 -2.34
CA HIS A 642 -23.60 -1.87 -1.29
C HIS A 642 -24.92 -1.25 -1.77
N GLY A 643 -25.14 -1.15 -3.08
CA GLY A 643 -26.33 -0.53 -3.66
C GLY A 643 -26.37 0.99 -3.49
N TYR A 644 -25.23 1.62 -3.20
CA TYR A 644 -25.06 3.07 -3.03
C TYR A 644 -23.73 3.52 -3.63
N PRO A 645 -23.63 4.76 -4.12
CA PRO A 645 -22.38 5.26 -4.67
C PRO A 645 -21.31 5.41 -3.58
N VAL A 646 -20.11 4.90 -3.85
CA VAL A 646 -18.93 5.08 -3.01
C VAL A 646 -18.37 6.47 -3.29
N GLU A 647 -18.20 7.24 -2.22
CA GLU A 647 -17.68 8.60 -2.27
C GLU A 647 -16.20 8.54 -2.68
N GLY A 648 -15.88 9.06 -3.86
CA GLY A 648 -14.52 9.19 -4.36
C GLY A 648 -13.80 10.42 -3.81
N ARG A 649 -12.79 10.87 -4.55
CA ARG A 649 -12.01 12.06 -4.15
C ARG A 649 -12.81 13.36 -4.32
N PRO A 650 -12.48 14.42 -3.57
CA PRO A 650 -12.99 15.76 -3.81
C PRO A 650 -12.67 16.25 -5.23
N LEU A 651 -13.60 16.97 -5.87
CA LEU A 651 -13.38 17.65 -7.14
C LEU A 651 -12.62 18.97 -6.94
N ALA A 652 -11.46 18.90 -6.28
CA ALA A 652 -10.63 20.07 -6.03
C ALA A 652 -10.03 20.64 -7.33
N SER A 653 -9.73 21.93 -7.33
CA SER A 653 -9.09 22.62 -8.45
C SER A 653 -7.68 22.13 -8.72
N SER A 654 -7.39 21.79 -9.98
CA SER A 654 -6.02 21.51 -10.45
C SER A 654 -5.21 22.79 -10.66
N ALA A 655 -3.89 22.70 -10.62
CA ALA A 655 -3.01 23.87 -10.70
C ALA A 655 -1.77 23.63 -11.55
N ILE A 656 -1.32 24.66 -12.27
CA ILE A 656 -0.05 24.64 -13.00
C ILE A 656 0.79 25.88 -12.68
N VAL A 657 1.99 25.66 -12.15
CA VAL A 657 2.99 26.69 -11.89
C VAL A 657 4.09 26.56 -12.93
N THR A 658 4.21 27.56 -13.81
CA THR A 658 5.23 27.57 -14.88
C THR A 658 6.35 28.54 -14.53
N ASN A 659 7.58 28.04 -14.40
CA ASN A 659 8.81 28.85 -14.27
C ASN A 659 9.56 28.98 -15.61
N CYS A 660 8.95 28.47 -16.68
CA CYS A 660 9.30 28.65 -18.08
C CYS A 660 8.08 29.13 -18.88
N ASP A 661 8.27 29.57 -20.12
CA ASP A 661 7.14 29.92 -21.00
C ASP A 661 6.47 28.63 -21.48
N VAL A 662 5.14 28.55 -21.40
CA VAL A 662 4.37 27.43 -21.97
C VAL A 662 3.42 27.96 -23.03
N THR A 663 3.51 27.42 -24.25
CA THR A 663 2.58 27.70 -25.35
C THR A 663 1.61 26.54 -25.50
N VAL A 664 0.31 26.81 -25.54
CA VAL A 664 -0.74 25.80 -25.70
C VAL A 664 -1.60 26.13 -26.92
N ALA A 665 -1.78 25.18 -27.85
CA ALA A 665 -2.63 25.39 -29.01
C ALA A 665 -4.14 25.28 -28.68
N ASP A 666 -4.54 24.27 -27.90
CA ASP A 666 -5.91 24.09 -27.41
C ASP A 666 -5.93 24.02 -25.88
N MET A 667 -6.44 25.08 -25.24
CA MET A 667 -6.56 25.13 -23.78
C MET A 667 -8.03 24.99 -23.37
N GLU A 668 -8.35 23.94 -22.62
CA GLU A 668 -9.68 23.67 -22.09
C GLU A 668 -9.68 23.72 -20.56
N ILE A 669 -10.66 24.39 -19.97
CA ILE A 669 -10.90 24.34 -18.54
C ILE A 669 -12.30 23.78 -18.30
N LYS A 670 -12.40 22.69 -17.55
CA LYS A 670 -13.65 22.02 -17.19
C LYS A 670 -13.94 22.20 -15.70
N TYR A 671 -14.93 23.01 -15.37
CA TYR A 671 -15.31 23.39 -14.01
C TYR A 671 -16.54 22.62 -13.52
N ALA A 672 -16.43 21.85 -12.44
CA ALA A 672 -17.55 21.17 -11.79
C ALA A 672 -18.30 22.12 -10.82
N CYS A 673 -19.57 22.39 -11.11
CA CYS A 673 -20.39 23.35 -10.37
C CYS A 673 -21.63 22.69 -9.75
N ARG A 674 -21.96 23.08 -8.52
CA ARG A 674 -23.17 22.68 -7.79
C ARG A 674 -24.38 23.49 -8.23
N ALA A 675 -25.54 22.85 -8.15
CA ALA A 675 -26.83 23.49 -8.40
C ALA A 675 -27.06 24.68 -7.45
N GLY A 676 -27.43 25.84 -7.98
CA GLY A 676 -27.84 27.01 -7.20
C GLY A 676 -26.72 27.78 -6.50
N ASN A 677 -25.46 27.37 -6.63
CA ASN A 677 -24.32 28.09 -6.05
C ASN A 677 -23.82 29.20 -7.00
N TRP A 678 -23.48 30.36 -6.42
CA TRP A 678 -22.74 31.40 -7.13
C TRP A 678 -21.23 31.10 -7.09
N TYR A 679 -20.62 31.00 -8.26
CA TYR A 679 -19.19 30.83 -8.46
C TYR A 679 -18.59 32.15 -8.92
N PHE A 680 -17.58 32.66 -8.21
CA PHE A 680 -16.85 33.88 -8.55
C PHE A 680 -15.61 33.49 -9.36
N LEU A 681 -15.68 33.70 -10.67
CA LEU A 681 -14.74 33.15 -11.65
C LEU A 681 -13.98 34.26 -12.39
N SER A 682 -12.72 34.02 -12.67
CA SER A 682 -11.86 34.82 -13.54
C SER A 682 -11.04 33.88 -14.41
N PHE A 683 -10.80 34.23 -15.66
CA PHE A 683 -10.11 33.35 -16.61
C PHE A 683 -8.67 33.84 -16.85
N PRO A 684 -7.71 32.92 -17.08
CA PRO A 684 -6.32 33.30 -17.40
C PRO A 684 -6.14 33.78 -18.85
N PHE A 685 -7.19 33.66 -19.67
CA PHE A 685 -7.26 34.08 -21.08
C PHE A 685 -8.67 34.57 -21.42
N ASP A 686 -8.81 35.25 -22.56
CA ASP A 686 -10.10 35.71 -23.06
C ASP A 686 -10.95 34.52 -23.52
N VAL A 687 -12.23 34.48 -23.12
CA VAL A 687 -13.18 33.39 -23.43
C VAL A 687 -14.34 33.95 -24.22
N ASP A 688 -14.55 33.47 -25.44
CA ASP A 688 -15.77 33.78 -26.19
C ASP A 688 -16.97 33.04 -25.56
N MET A 689 -18.03 33.78 -25.22
CA MET A 689 -19.27 33.22 -24.67
C MET A 689 -19.90 32.14 -25.55
N SER A 690 -19.67 32.18 -26.86
CA SER A 690 -20.15 31.18 -27.82
C SER A 690 -19.37 29.85 -27.79
N ALA A 691 -18.14 29.86 -27.24
CA ALA A 691 -17.30 28.68 -27.09
C ALA A 691 -17.54 27.94 -25.76
N ILE A 692 -18.37 28.48 -24.87
CA ILE A 692 -18.71 27.88 -23.58
C ILE A 692 -19.73 26.76 -23.78
N THR A 693 -19.47 25.59 -23.18
CA THR A 693 -20.45 24.52 -23.06
C THR A 693 -20.81 24.27 -21.59
N VAL A 694 -22.07 23.92 -21.35
CA VAL A 694 -22.56 23.58 -20.00
C VAL A 694 -23.31 22.25 -20.10
N GLU A 695 -22.77 21.24 -19.45
CA GLU A 695 -23.26 19.86 -19.53
C GLU A 695 -23.66 19.35 -18.15
N LYS A 696 -24.62 18.43 -18.05
CA LYS A 696 -25.01 17.85 -16.76
C LYS A 696 -23.92 16.90 -16.26
N ILE A 697 -23.66 16.93 -14.96
CA ILE A 697 -22.81 15.90 -14.34
C ILE A 697 -23.55 14.56 -14.34
N ASP A 698 -24.79 14.53 -13.84
CA ASP A 698 -25.66 13.36 -13.92
C ASP A 698 -26.49 13.39 -15.21
N THR A 699 -26.13 12.52 -16.16
CA THR A 699 -26.79 12.39 -17.46
C THR A 699 -28.17 11.73 -17.39
N THR A 700 -28.53 11.12 -16.26
CA THR A 700 -29.85 10.50 -16.05
C THR A 700 -30.94 11.53 -15.73
N LEU A 701 -30.56 12.73 -15.26
CA LEU A 701 -31.50 13.80 -14.93
C LEU A 701 -32.22 14.36 -16.18
N VAL A 702 -33.55 14.39 -16.14
CA VAL A 702 -34.41 14.93 -17.23
C VAL A 702 -34.68 16.43 -17.01
N GLY A 703 -34.52 17.26 -18.05
CA GLY A 703 -34.77 18.72 -17.99
C GLY A 703 -33.72 19.57 -18.73
N SER A 704 -33.99 20.86 -18.96
CA SER A 704 -33.02 21.80 -19.55
C SER A 704 -32.16 22.46 -18.48
N ILE A 705 -30.88 22.72 -18.80
CA ILE A 705 -29.97 23.48 -17.93
C ILE A 705 -30.29 24.98 -18.08
N GLY A 706 -30.62 25.66 -16.98
CA GLY A 706 -30.60 27.11 -16.92
C GLY A 706 -29.28 27.56 -16.30
N TYR A 707 -28.58 28.52 -16.91
CA TYR A 707 -27.38 29.13 -16.33
C TYR A 707 -27.30 30.61 -16.66
N VAL A 708 -26.51 31.36 -15.89
CA VAL A 708 -26.29 32.79 -16.11
C VAL A 708 -24.84 33.17 -15.78
N PHE A 709 -24.26 34.02 -16.62
CA PHE A 709 -23.04 34.76 -16.32
C PHE A 709 -23.37 36.22 -16.03
N ARG A 710 -22.66 36.82 -15.08
CA ARG A 710 -22.76 38.26 -14.80
C ARG A 710 -21.40 38.88 -14.58
N TYR A 711 -21.25 40.12 -15.01
CA TYR A 711 -20.12 40.96 -14.60
C TYR A 711 -20.58 41.99 -13.57
N TYR A 712 -19.61 42.54 -12.85
CA TYR A 712 -19.85 43.61 -11.90
C TYR A 712 -19.51 44.97 -12.51
N ASP A 713 -20.53 45.80 -12.68
CA ASP A 713 -20.44 47.17 -13.15
C ASP A 713 -20.11 48.11 -11.99
N GLY A 714 -18.82 48.45 -11.87
CA GLY A 714 -18.32 49.39 -10.88
C GLY A 714 -18.79 50.83 -11.10
N ALA A 715 -19.10 51.23 -12.34
CA ALA A 715 -19.61 52.56 -12.61
C ALA A 715 -21.04 52.69 -12.05
N GLU A 716 -21.87 51.67 -12.21
CA GLU A 716 -23.20 51.60 -11.58
C GLU A 716 -23.11 51.62 -10.05
N ARG A 717 -22.12 50.94 -9.46
CA ARG A 717 -21.85 51.02 -8.02
C ARG A 717 -21.55 52.46 -7.58
N ALA A 718 -20.73 53.16 -8.34
CA ALA A 718 -20.30 54.52 -8.05
C ALA A 718 -21.44 55.55 -8.20
N LEU A 719 -22.29 55.38 -9.22
CA LEU A 719 -23.44 56.24 -9.51
C LEU A 719 -24.62 56.01 -8.57
N ASN A 720 -25.01 54.74 -8.38
CA ASN A 720 -26.30 54.36 -7.79
C ASN A 720 -26.18 53.68 -6.43
N GLY A 721 -24.98 53.38 -5.95
CA GLY A 721 -24.78 52.64 -4.69
C GLY A 721 -24.97 51.13 -4.87
N THR A 722 -25.38 50.42 -3.81
CA THR A 722 -25.47 48.95 -3.83
C THR A 722 -26.70 48.48 -4.63
N GLY A 723 -26.61 47.28 -5.21
CA GLY A 723 -27.78 46.52 -5.69
C GLY A 723 -28.10 46.58 -7.19
N GLN A 724 -27.48 47.47 -7.97
CA GLN A 724 -27.69 47.56 -9.43
C GLN A 724 -26.45 47.24 -10.28
N SER A 725 -25.35 46.85 -9.64
CA SER A 725 -24.05 46.63 -10.28
C SER A 725 -23.95 45.32 -11.06
N TRP A 726 -24.79 44.33 -10.79
CA TRP A 726 -24.73 43.05 -11.52
C TRP A 726 -25.44 43.15 -12.87
N LYS A 727 -24.73 42.81 -13.94
CA LYS A 727 -25.26 42.84 -15.32
C LYS A 727 -25.04 41.48 -15.98
N ASP A 728 -26.10 40.96 -16.60
CA ASP A 728 -26.05 39.68 -17.31
C ASP A 728 -25.14 39.76 -18.55
N VAL A 729 -24.32 38.74 -18.76
CA VAL A 729 -23.52 38.54 -19.99
C VAL A 729 -24.18 37.43 -20.79
N THR A 730 -24.59 37.74 -22.02
CA THR A 730 -25.30 36.78 -22.89
C THR A 730 -24.59 36.52 -24.21
N GLU A 731 -23.67 37.40 -24.61
CA GLU A 731 -22.86 37.31 -25.82
C GLU A 731 -21.54 38.10 -25.62
N GLY A 732 -20.57 37.91 -26.51
CA GLY A 732 -19.29 38.61 -26.49
C GLY A 732 -18.17 37.84 -25.78
N VAL A 733 -17.16 38.57 -25.32
CA VAL A 733 -15.93 38.01 -24.74
C VAL A 733 -15.88 38.27 -23.24
N LEU A 734 -15.55 37.23 -22.47
CA LEU A 734 -15.13 37.34 -21.09
C LEU A 734 -13.62 37.60 -21.07
N HIS A 735 -13.18 38.72 -20.51
CA HIS A 735 -11.79 39.14 -20.57
C HIS A 735 -10.94 38.51 -19.48
N ALA A 736 -9.70 38.18 -19.83
CA ALA A 736 -8.71 37.63 -18.91
C ALA A 736 -8.50 38.55 -17.70
N GLY A 737 -8.44 37.97 -16.50
CA GLY A 737 -8.25 38.69 -15.23
C GLY A 737 -9.46 39.51 -14.74
N GLN A 738 -10.47 39.73 -15.59
CA GLN A 738 -11.75 40.30 -15.14
C GLN A 738 -12.56 39.22 -14.42
N GLY A 739 -13.20 39.60 -13.31
CA GLY A 739 -14.04 38.68 -12.57
C GLY A 739 -15.51 38.72 -13.01
N TYR A 740 -16.13 37.54 -12.96
CA TYR A 740 -17.49 37.23 -13.32
C TYR A 740 -18.13 36.37 -12.23
N ILE A 741 -19.45 36.28 -12.24
CA ILE A 741 -20.16 35.26 -11.46
C ILE A 741 -20.95 34.33 -12.37
N PHE A 742 -20.96 33.05 -12.01
CA PHE A 742 -21.68 31.99 -12.70
C PHE A 742 -22.60 31.25 -11.73
N GLN A 743 -23.79 30.89 -12.19
CA GLN A 743 -24.70 29.99 -11.47
C GLN A 743 -25.47 29.14 -12.48
N ALA A 744 -25.71 27.88 -12.13
CA ALA A 744 -26.55 26.96 -12.88
C ALA A 744 -27.70 26.41 -12.02
N SER A 745 -28.80 26.01 -12.67
CA SER A 745 -29.99 25.46 -12.03
C SER A 745 -29.84 24.01 -11.58
N MET A 746 -28.76 23.33 -11.97
CA MET A 746 -28.44 21.94 -11.64
C MET A 746 -26.93 21.76 -11.57
N GLU A 747 -26.47 20.58 -11.14
CA GLU A 747 -25.05 20.25 -11.14
C GLU A 747 -24.54 20.07 -12.56
N VAL A 748 -23.49 20.83 -12.91
CA VAL A 748 -23.01 20.93 -14.29
C VAL A 748 -21.48 20.92 -14.37
N TYR A 749 -20.97 20.44 -15.49
CA TYR A 749 -19.64 20.80 -15.98
C TYR A 749 -19.76 22.05 -16.85
N LEU A 750 -19.15 23.14 -16.41
CA LEU A 750 -18.92 24.34 -17.21
C LEU A 750 -17.57 24.18 -17.92
N THR A 751 -17.58 24.05 -19.24
CA THR A 751 -16.35 23.96 -20.04
C THR A 751 -16.13 25.26 -20.78
N VAL A 752 -14.94 25.83 -20.61
CA VAL A 752 -14.46 27.00 -21.35
C VAL A 752 -13.22 26.63 -22.16
N ARG A 753 -13.09 27.22 -23.34
CA ARG A 753 -11.95 27.01 -24.23
C ARG A 753 -11.28 28.33 -24.54
N GLY A 754 -9.96 28.31 -24.66
CA GLY A 754 -9.20 29.47 -25.12
C GLY A 754 -9.58 29.84 -26.54
N ASP A 755 -9.56 31.13 -26.86
CA ASP A 755 -9.79 31.61 -28.21
C ASP A 755 -8.72 31.05 -29.17
N THR A 756 -9.16 30.22 -30.11
CA THR A 756 -8.29 29.59 -31.12
C THR A 756 -7.89 30.56 -32.22
N ASP A 757 -8.61 31.68 -32.39
CA ASP A 757 -8.36 32.66 -33.46
C ASP A 757 -7.24 33.66 -33.11
N SER A 758 -6.93 33.84 -31.81
CA SER A 758 -5.83 34.70 -31.34
C SER A 758 -4.45 34.01 -31.29
N GLY A 759 -4.36 32.70 -31.57
CA GLY A 759 -3.12 31.92 -31.64
C GLY A 759 -2.86 31.05 -30.41
N MET A 760 -1.59 30.69 -30.16
CA MET A 760 -1.22 29.87 -28.99
C MET A 760 -1.42 30.65 -27.68
N GLN A 761 -2.10 30.03 -26.72
CA GLN A 761 -2.23 30.53 -25.36
C GLN A 761 -0.87 30.47 -24.65
N MET A 762 -0.52 31.52 -23.90
CA MET A 762 0.80 31.69 -23.30
C MET A 762 0.71 31.73 -21.77
N LEU A 763 1.23 30.71 -21.09
CA LEU A 763 1.45 30.71 -19.65
C LEU A 763 2.89 31.15 -19.36
N THR A 764 3.04 32.37 -18.85
CA THR A 764 4.34 33.00 -18.64
C THR A 764 4.73 32.99 -17.16
N PRO A 765 6.03 32.87 -16.81
CA PRO A 765 6.50 33.00 -15.44
C PRO A 765 6.53 34.47 -14.95
N ALA A 766 6.29 35.42 -15.83
CA ALA A 766 6.34 36.85 -15.55
C ALA A 766 5.18 37.34 -14.67
N SER A 767 5.39 38.49 -14.02
CA SER A 767 4.34 39.22 -13.31
C SER A 767 3.17 39.56 -14.24
N LYS A 768 1.95 39.53 -13.70
CA LYS A 768 0.72 39.88 -14.41
C LYS A 768 0.16 41.19 -13.89
N GLU A 769 -0.51 41.93 -14.76
CA GLU A 769 -1.16 43.19 -14.43
C GLU A 769 -2.62 43.11 -14.87
N ILE A 770 -3.54 43.51 -13.99
CA ILE A 770 -4.97 43.55 -14.31
C ILE A 770 -5.41 45.03 -14.35
N PRO A 771 -5.99 45.49 -15.46
CA PRO A 771 -6.50 46.85 -15.57
C PRO A 771 -7.71 47.04 -14.65
N VAL A 772 -7.79 48.22 -14.04
CA VAL A 772 -8.87 48.60 -13.11
C VAL A 772 -9.43 49.98 -13.44
N SER A 773 -10.67 50.21 -13.05
CA SER A 773 -11.37 51.48 -13.27
C SER A 773 -11.62 52.22 -11.96
N GLU A 774 -11.32 53.52 -11.94
CA GLU A 774 -11.49 54.37 -10.75
C GLU A 774 -12.95 54.54 -10.31
N ASN A 775 -13.90 54.44 -11.25
CA ASN A 775 -15.35 54.54 -11.02
C ASN A 775 -15.70 55.63 -9.98
N ILE A 776 -15.50 56.89 -10.35
CA ILE A 776 -15.56 58.05 -9.43
C ILE A 776 -16.96 58.19 -8.81
N SER A 777 -17.04 58.40 -7.49
CA SER A 777 -18.28 58.62 -6.75
C SER A 777 -18.17 59.79 -5.76
N ASN A 778 -19.31 60.39 -5.41
CA ASN A 778 -19.40 61.36 -4.31
C ASN A 778 -19.35 60.68 -2.93
N TYR A 779 -19.49 59.35 -2.88
CA TYR A 779 -19.43 58.55 -1.66
C TYR A 779 -18.20 57.64 -1.72
N ALA A 780 -17.23 57.86 -0.82
CA ALA A 780 -15.97 57.13 -0.83
C ALA A 780 -16.13 55.61 -0.74
N SER A 781 -17.18 55.11 -0.07
CA SER A 781 -17.50 53.68 0.02
C SER A 781 -18.10 53.06 -1.23
N ASN A 782 -18.48 53.86 -2.22
CA ASN A 782 -19.03 53.42 -3.51
C ASN A 782 -18.03 53.61 -4.67
N GLN A 783 -16.96 54.37 -4.46
CA GLN A 783 -15.95 54.67 -5.48
C GLN A 783 -15.07 53.44 -5.76
N GLY A 784 -14.59 53.28 -7.00
CA GLY A 784 -13.44 52.40 -7.29
C GLY A 784 -13.67 50.90 -7.20
N TRP A 785 -14.90 50.42 -7.10
CA TRP A 785 -15.15 48.98 -7.03
C TRP A 785 -14.89 48.30 -8.36
N ASN A 786 -14.07 47.26 -8.34
CA ASN A 786 -13.80 46.37 -9.46
C ASN A 786 -13.90 44.92 -8.97
N LEU A 787 -14.40 44.03 -9.84
CA LEU A 787 -14.32 42.59 -9.64
C LEU A 787 -13.23 42.07 -10.57
N ILE A 788 -12.12 41.63 -9.98
CA ILE A 788 -10.97 41.07 -10.68
C ILE A 788 -10.76 39.63 -10.20
N GLY A 789 -9.79 38.90 -10.72
CA GLY A 789 -9.47 37.60 -10.13
C GLY A 789 -8.03 37.19 -10.29
N ASN A 790 -7.74 36.01 -9.78
CA ASN A 790 -6.44 35.39 -9.88
C ASN A 790 -6.06 35.21 -11.37
N PRO A 791 -5.00 35.88 -11.87
CA PRO A 791 -4.62 35.81 -13.28
C PRO A 791 -3.78 34.56 -13.61
N TYR A 792 -3.40 33.78 -12.60
CA TYR A 792 -2.60 32.57 -12.78
C TYR A 792 -3.47 31.30 -12.71
N PRO A 793 -3.16 30.28 -13.52
CA PRO A 793 -3.85 28.98 -13.49
C PRO A 793 -3.37 28.09 -12.32
N CYS A 794 -3.09 28.70 -11.17
CA CYS A 794 -2.61 28.03 -9.96
C CYS A 794 -3.15 28.75 -8.72
N TYR A 795 -2.92 28.18 -7.54
CA TYR A 795 -3.24 28.89 -6.30
C TYR A 795 -2.34 30.13 -6.16
N TYR A 796 -2.86 31.20 -5.57
CA TYR A 796 -2.12 32.47 -5.45
C TYR A 796 -2.26 33.09 -4.07
N ASN A 797 -1.15 33.40 -3.41
CA ASN A 797 -1.17 34.06 -2.11
C ASN A 797 -1.37 35.58 -2.27
N MET A 798 -2.35 36.16 -1.56
CA MET A 798 -2.67 37.59 -1.62
C MET A 798 -1.49 38.52 -1.32
N ASN A 799 -0.49 38.06 -0.57
CA ASN A 799 0.70 38.85 -0.23
C ASN A 799 1.56 39.23 -1.45
N GLY A 800 1.28 38.66 -2.62
CA GLY A 800 1.96 38.99 -3.88
C GLY A 800 1.29 40.08 -4.69
N ILE A 801 0.13 40.56 -4.22
CA ILE A 801 -0.56 41.67 -4.85
C ILE A 801 0.11 42.97 -4.37
N ASP A 802 0.62 43.79 -5.30
CA ASP A 802 1.15 45.13 -4.99
C ASP A 802 0.00 46.13 -4.82
N PHE A 803 -0.91 45.83 -3.90
CA PHE A 803 -2.10 46.62 -3.61
C PHE A 803 -2.47 46.46 -2.14
N LYS A 804 -2.60 47.58 -1.43
CA LYS A 804 -2.68 47.57 0.05
C LYS A 804 -4.09 47.64 0.60
N SER A 805 -5.07 48.12 -0.18
CA SER A 805 -6.44 48.22 0.31
C SER A 805 -7.02 46.83 0.58
N PRO A 806 -7.96 46.71 1.51
CA PRO A 806 -8.64 45.45 1.76
C PRO A 806 -9.30 44.87 0.51
N ILE A 807 -9.30 43.54 0.43
CA ILE A 807 -10.05 42.78 -0.57
C ILE A 807 -11.32 42.20 0.04
N THR A 808 -12.33 41.94 -0.78
CA THR A 808 -13.56 41.27 -0.35
C THR A 808 -13.82 40.03 -1.21
N VAL A 809 -14.00 38.87 -0.58
CA VAL A 809 -14.16 37.59 -1.27
C VAL A 809 -15.50 36.97 -0.90
N TRP A 810 -16.13 36.29 -1.87
CA TRP A 810 -17.33 35.51 -1.62
C TRP A 810 -16.97 34.17 -0.98
N ASN A 811 -17.46 33.94 0.23
CA ASN A 811 -17.29 32.68 0.92
C ASN A 811 -18.52 31.80 0.69
N LYS A 812 -18.38 30.79 -0.16
CA LYS A 812 -19.47 29.85 -0.52
C LYS A 812 -19.90 28.95 0.64
N ASP A 813 -19.05 28.71 1.65
CA ASP A 813 -19.37 27.81 2.76
C ASP A 813 -20.22 28.52 3.82
N SER A 814 -19.95 29.82 4.06
CA SER A 814 -20.73 30.68 4.96
C SER A 814 -21.82 31.50 4.25
N TRP A 815 -21.88 31.43 2.92
CA TRP A 815 -22.81 32.18 2.07
C TRP A 815 -22.78 33.69 2.34
N THR A 816 -21.61 34.26 2.62
CA THR A 816 -21.42 35.70 2.91
C THR A 816 -20.12 36.22 2.31
N TYR A 817 -19.89 37.52 2.40
CA TYR A 817 -18.64 38.16 1.97
C TYR A 817 -17.71 38.36 3.15
N ASP A 818 -16.49 37.82 3.03
CA ASP A 818 -15.39 38.02 3.98
C ASP A 818 -14.43 39.08 3.44
N ALA A 819 -13.95 39.98 4.31
CA ALA A 819 -12.96 41.00 3.96
C ALA A 819 -11.61 40.66 4.61
N TYR A 820 -10.53 40.86 3.85
CA TYR A 820 -9.17 40.57 4.27
C TYR A 820 -8.24 41.75 3.98
N SER A 821 -7.26 41.98 4.85
CA SER A 821 -6.30 43.07 4.73
C SER A 821 -4.87 42.57 4.85
N ILE A 822 -4.06 42.83 3.82
CA ILE A 822 -2.61 42.55 3.82
C ILE A 822 -1.92 43.34 4.96
N LEU A 823 -2.45 44.53 5.28
CA LEU A 823 -1.91 45.39 6.34
C LEU A 823 -2.13 44.83 7.75
N ASP A 824 -3.10 43.93 7.91
CA ASP A 824 -3.41 43.23 9.16
C ASP A 824 -2.71 41.87 9.27
N ALA A 825 -1.85 41.53 8.29
CA ALA A 825 -1.21 40.23 8.12
C ALA A 825 -2.23 39.08 8.00
N ASP A 826 -3.37 39.33 7.35
CA ASP A 826 -4.27 38.25 6.97
C ASP A 826 -3.60 37.36 5.91
N GLU A 827 -3.86 36.06 5.98
CA GLU A 827 -3.45 35.09 4.96
C GLU A 827 -4.69 34.65 4.18
N TYR A 828 -4.64 34.80 2.86
CA TYR A 828 -5.63 34.26 1.95
C TYR A 828 -4.94 33.75 0.70
N VAL A 829 -5.36 32.56 0.26
CA VAL A 829 -4.89 31.94 -0.97
C VAL A 829 -6.08 31.81 -1.90
N PHE A 830 -6.01 32.53 -3.02
CA PHE A 830 -7.00 32.41 -4.08
C PHE A 830 -6.83 31.06 -4.77
N ALA A 831 -7.94 30.36 -4.98
CA ALA A 831 -7.96 29.22 -5.87
C ALA A 831 -7.65 29.65 -7.32
N PRO A 832 -7.22 28.71 -8.19
CA PRO A 832 -7.20 28.96 -9.62
C PRO A 832 -8.55 29.53 -10.06
N MET A 833 -8.52 30.60 -10.86
CA MET A 833 -9.72 31.27 -11.38
C MET A 833 -10.62 31.97 -10.35
N GLU A 834 -10.24 32.08 -9.09
CA GLU A 834 -11.10 32.75 -8.11
C GLU A 834 -11.13 34.27 -8.32
N ALA A 835 -12.34 34.83 -8.38
CA ALA A 835 -12.56 36.27 -8.46
C ALA A 835 -12.86 36.89 -7.09
N PHE A 836 -12.41 38.14 -6.91
CA PHE A 836 -12.54 38.90 -5.67
C PHE A 836 -12.70 40.40 -5.96
N PHE A 837 -13.32 41.09 -5.02
CA PHE A 837 -13.53 42.52 -5.11
C PHE A 837 -12.34 43.30 -4.56
N VAL A 838 -12.02 44.38 -5.27
CA VAL A 838 -11.06 45.40 -4.85
C VAL A 838 -11.70 46.79 -4.96
N GLN A 839 -11.30 47.69 -4.08
CA GLN A 839 -11.70 49.08 -4.12
C GLN A 839 -10.49 49.98 -4.37
N VAL A 840 -10.36 50.49 -5.61
CA VAL A 840 -9.16 51.19 -6.07
C VAL A 840 -9.22 52.71 -5.83
N PRO A 841 -8.16 53.32 -5.29
CA PRO A 841 -8.04 54.78 -5.19
C PRO A 841 -8.02 55.47 -6.55
N GLN A 842 -8.25 56.78 -6.55
CA GLN A 842 -8.03 57.59 -7.74
C GLN A 842 -6.54 57.59 -8.13
N GLY A 843 -6.26 57.44 -9.41
CA GLY A 843 -4.91 57.34 -9.99
C GLY A 843 -4.38 55.92 -10.13
N THR A 844 -5.13 54.89 -9.72
CA THR A 844 -4.75 53.49 -9.91
C THR A 844 -5.28 52.96 -11.25
N GLU A 845 -4.38 52.65 -12.17
CA GLU A 845 -4.72 52.13 -13.51
C GLU A 845 -4.68 50.60 -13.58
N THR A 846 -3.74 49.98 -12.86
CA THR A 846 -3.51 48.52 -12.85
C THR A 846 -3.21 48.01 -11.44
N ILE A 847 -3.44 46.72 -11.23
CA ILE A 847 -2.98 45.97 -10.04
C ILE A 847 -1.98 44.90 -10.49
N HIS A 848 -0.82 44.86 -9.85
CA HIS A 848 0.27 43.95 -10.18
C HIS A 848 0.24 42.70 -9.29
N PHE A 849 0.45 41.54 -9.91
CA PHE A 849 0.52 40.23 -9.26
C PHE A 849 1.92 39.64 -9.46
N MET A 850 2.69 39.57 -8.39
CA MET A 850 4.07 39.08 -8.40
C MET A 850 4.13 37.54 -8.49
N PRO A 851 4.98 36.96 -9.35
CA PRO A 851 4.96 35.53 -9.65
C PRO A 851 5.49 34.61 -8.53
N GLU A 852 6.23 35.15 -7.57
CA GLU A 852 6.80 34.40 -6.43
C GLU A 852 5.76 33.91 -5.40
N GLN A 853 4.50 34.36 -5.53
CA GLN A 853 3.39 33.96 -4.65
C GLN A 853 2.45 32.93 -5.29
N ARG A 854 2.83 32.37 -6.45
CA ARG A 854 2.16 31.23 -7.10
C ARG A 854 2.43 29.93 -6.33
N LEU A 855 1.42 29.10 -6.19
CA LEU A 855 1.46 27.87 -5.41
C LEU A 855 0.85 26.71 -6.20
N ALA A 856 1.53 25.55 -6.19
CA ALA A 856 1.06 24.34 -6.85
C ALA A 856 -0.10 23.66 -6.10
N LYS A 857 -0.11 23.77 -4.78
CA LYS A 857 -1.19 23.33 -3.89
C LYS A 857 -1.40 24.41 -2.84
N ALA A 858 -2.62 24.53 -2.34
CA ALA A 858 -2.86 25.27 -1.12
C ALA A 858 -2.76 24.30 0.07
N ALA A 859 -1.96 24.61 1.09
CA ALA A 859 -1.78 23.70 2.22
C ALA A 859 -2.98 23.83 3.18
N LEU A 860 -3.67 22.72 3.47
CA LEU A 860 -4.77 22.70 4.45
C LEU A 860 -4.20 22.50 5.86
N VAL A 861 -4.46 23.45 6.77
CA VAL A 861 -4.35 23.23 8.22
C VAL A 861 -5.69 23.64 8.85
N ASP A 862 -6.36 22.71 9.52
CA ASP A 862 -7.64 22.92 10.21
C ASP A 862 -8.77 23.53 9.35
N GLY A 863 -8.94 23.05 8.11
CA GLY A 863 -9.99 23.54 7.21
C GLY A 863 -9.78 24.98 6.74
N LYS A 864 -8.56 25.51 6.87
CA LYS A 864 -8.12 26.78 6.29
C LYS A 864 -6.84 26.58 5.48
N TRP A 865 -6.80 27.24 4.33
CA TRP A 865 -5.62 27.29 3.47
C TRP A 865 -4.54 28.12 4.16
N THR A 866 -3.37 27.54 4.40
CA THR A 866 -2.19 28.23 4.93
C THR A 866 -0.97 27.81 4.13
N THR A 867 -0.04 28.72 3.87
CA THR A 867 1.29 28.35 3.36
C THR A 867 2.24 28.21 4.54
N ARG A 868 2.94 27.06 4.64
CA ARG A 868 4.15 26.99 5.47
C ARG A 868 5.15 28.01 4.91
N SER A 869 5.53 28.96 5.77
CA SER A 869 6.57 29.98 5.60
C SER A 869 6.11 31.28 4.91
N MET A 870 5.95 32.37 5.66
CA MET A 870 7.06 33.31 5.93
C MET A 870 6.65 34.54 6.75
N ARG A 871 7.69 35.14 7.37
CA ARG A 871 7.81 36.52 7.89
C ARG A 871 6.78 36.98 8.91
N SER A 872 7.29 37.17 10.14
CA SER A 872 6.81 38.20 11.06
C SER A 872 6.63 39.52 10.30
N VAL A 873 5.38 39.93 10.06
CA VAL A 873 5.07 41.28 9.65
C VAL A 873 5.35 42.17 10.88
N SER A 874 6.55 42.74 10.89
CA SER A 874 6.94 43.79 11.82
C SER A 874 5.94 44.95 11.70
N GLY A 875 5.01 45.07 12.65
CA GLY A 875 4.06 46.18 12.73
C GLY A 875 2.57 45.81 12.72
N SER A 876 2.19 44.56 13.00
CA SER A 876 0.77 44.15 13.11
C SER A 876 -0.01 45.09 14.05
N ARG A 877 -1.11 45.65 13.54
CA ARG A 877 -2.03 46.51 14.28
C ARG A 877 -2.74 45.71 15.36
N SER A 878 -3.20 46.38 16.42
CA SER A 878 -4.12 45.76 17.36
C SER A 878 -5.49 45.59 16.70
N LEU A 879 -6.08 44.40 16.80
CA LEU A 879 -7.34 44.05 16.15
C LEU A 879 -8.40 43.60 17.16
N ILE A 880 -9.67 43.84 16.81
CA ILE A 880 -10.80 43.12 17.39
C ILE A 880 -11.57 42.45 16.25
N ASN A 881 -11.58 41.13 16.22
CA ASN A 881 -12.35 40.32 15.28
C ASN A 881 -13.63 39.85 15.95
N LEU A 882 -14.76 40.24 15.36
CA LEU A 882 -16.07 39.93 15.89
C LEU A 882 -16.80 38.96 14.95
N ARG A 883 -17.57 38.05 15.53
CA ARG A 883 -18.38 37.09 14.79
C ARG A 883 -19.76 36.96 15.40
N LEU A 884 -20.79 37.03 14.57
CA LEU A 884 -22.18 36.78 14.94
C LEU A 884 -22.64 35.45 14.34
N THR A 885 -23.37 34.64 15.10
CA THR A 885 -23.96 33.40 14.59
C THR A 885 -25.32 33.10 15.23
N ASP A 886 -26.20 32.46 14.47
CA ASP A 886 -27.45 31.85 14.95
C ASP A 886 -27.30 30.34 15.24
N GLY A 887 -26.07 29.81 15.16
CA GLY A 887 -25.75 28.39 15.28
C GLY A 887 -25.72 27.63 13.96
N THR A 888 -26.29 28.18 12.88
CA THR A 888 -26.26 27.59 11.52
C THR A 888 -25.34 28.39 10.61
N TYR A 889 -25.56 29.69 10.55
CA TYR A 889 -24.81 30.63 9.74
C TYR A 889 -24.01 31.58 10.63
N ALA A 890 -22.96 32.17 10.07
CA ALA A 890 -22.16 33.15 10.77
C ALA A 890 -21.64 34.23 9.83
N ASP A 891 -21.46 35.42 10.37
CA ASP A 891 -20.86 36.55 9.67
C ASP A 891 -19.92 37.33 10.59
N LYS A 892 -19.01 38.10 10.00
CA LYS A 892 -17.88 38.70 10.71
C LYS A 892 -17.71 40.18 10.37
N THR A 893 -17.13 40.90 11.33
CA THR A 893 -16.62 42.26 11.14
C THR A 893 -15.35 42.45 11.98
N ARG A 894 -14.55 43.45 11.64
CA ARG A 894 -13.27 43.76 12.29
C ARG A 894 -13.16 45.24 12.61
N ILE A 895 -12.51 45.51 13.74
CA ILE A 895 -12.00 46.84 14.08
C ILE A 895 -10.47 46.75 14.10
N ALA A 896 -9.81 47.57 13.29
CA ALA A 896 -8.35 47.67 13.24
C ALA A 896 -7.89 48.98 13.87
N PHE A 897 -6.98 48.93 14.84
CA PHE A 897 -6.51 50.15 15.50
C PHE A 897 -5.30 50.75 14.78
N VAL A 898 -5.51 51.91 14.17
CA VAL A 898 -4.54 52.63 13.35
C VAL A 898 -4.41 54.07 13.85
N SER A 899 -3.21 54.48 14.27
CA SER A 899 -2.98 55.74 14.99
C SER A 899 -3.37 57.00 14.21
N ASN A 900 -3.29 56.95 12.88
CA ASN A 900 -3.61 58.04 11.97
C ASN A 900 -4.91 57.81 11.17
N ALA A 901 -5.72 56.81 11.50
CA ALA A 901 -7.00 56.59 10.82
C ALA A 901 -7.94 57.78 11.02
N SER A 902 -8.67 58.16 9.97
CA SER A 902 -9.68 59.20 10.03
C SER A 902 -10.97 58.71 10.72
N ALA A 903 -11.87 59.64 11.02
CA ALA A 903 -13.22 59.30 11.49
C ALA A 903 -14.17 58.91 10.33
N GLY A 904 -13.75 59.14 9.08
CA GLY A 904 -14.50 58.85 7.86
C GLY A 904 -14.18 57.47 7.31
N TYR A 905 -14.48 57.27 6.02
CA TYR A 905 -14.11 56.07 5.27
C TYR A 905 -12.73 56.27 4.62
N ASP A 906 -11.73 55.51 5.07
CA ASP A 906 -10.36 55.50 4.54
C ASP A 906 -10.16 54.30 3.62
N MET A 907 -10.21 54.51 2.30
CA MET A 907 -10.25 53.42 1.31
C MET A 907 -9.06 52.44 1.38
N GLN A 908 -7.90 52.89 1.86
CA GLN A 908 -6.72 52.02 2.00
C GLN A 908 -6.76 51.14 3.26
N GLU A 909 -7.65 51.43 4.20
CA GLU A 909 -7.66 50.83 5.54
C GLU A 909 -9.02 50.19 5.90
N ASP A 910 -10.11 50.75 5.36
CA ASP A 910 -11.48 50.34 5.58
C ASP A 910 -11.98 49.43 4.46
N ALA A 911 -12.90 48.53 4.81
CA ALA A 911 -13.67 47.74 3.86
C ALA A 911 -15.16 47.98 4.10
N ALA A 912 -15.88 48.48 3.08
CA ALA A 912 -17.33 48.57 3.14
C ALA A 912 -17.98 47.19 3.23
N LYS A 913 -19.07 47.06 4.00
CA LYS A 913 -19.75 45.76 4.15
C LYS A 913 -20.52 45.40 2.88
N PHE A 914 -20.22 44.23 2.32
CA PHE A 914 -21.08 43.55 1.36
C PHE A 914 -22.02 42.64 2.14
N MET A 915 -23.32 42.82 1.94
CA MET A 915 -24.35 42.01 2.60
C MET A 915 -24.57 40.72 1.80
N SER A 916 -24.76 39.60 2.49
CA SER A 916 -25.15 38.34 1.84
C SER A 916 -26.46 38.51 1.05
N PRO A 917 -26.55 37.95 -0.17
CA PRO A 917 -27.82 37.87 -0.90
C PRO A 917 -28.78 36.83 -0.30
N VAL A 918 -28.31 35.97 0.61
CA VAL A 918 -29.11 34.93 1.27
C VAL A 918 -29.75 35.51 2.53
N ALA A 919 -31.06 35.77 2.47
CA ALA A 919 -31.79 36.47 3.54
C ALA A 919 -31.78 35.78 4.91
N ALA A 920 -31.46 34.47 4.97
CA ALA A 920 -31.35 33.73 6.23
C ALA A 920 -30.02 33.98 6.96
N VAL A 921 -28.97 34.38 6.24
CA VAL A 921 -27.62 34.54 6.81
C VAL A 921 -27.61 35.81 7.68
N PRO A 922 -27.26 35.73 8.98
CA PRO A 922 -27.09 36.92 9.80
C PRO A 922 -25.93 37.76 9.28
N GLN A 923 -25.97 39.07 9.52
CA GLN A 923 -24.88 39.95 9.12
C GLN A 923 -24.43 40.79 10.31
N LEU A 924 -23.14 41.05 10.39
CA LEU A 924 -22.51 41.85 11.43
C LEU A 924 -21.62 42.91 10.78
N TYR A 925 -21.72 44.13 11.27
CA TYR A 925 -20.90 45.24 10.80
C TYR A 925 -20.71 46.27 11.90
N THR A 926 -19.68 47.08 11.75
CA THR A 926 -19.52 48.30 12.54
C THR A 926 -20.12 49.49 11.79
N LEU A 927 -20.46 50.55 12.51
CA LEU A 927 -21.11 51.74 11.98
C LEU A 927 -20.34 53.01 12.36
N ASP A 928 -20.25 53.94 11.42
CA ASP A 928 -19.85 55.32 11.69
C ASP A 928 -21.06 56.21 12.05
N ASN A 929 -20.83 57.52 12.17
CA ASN A 929 -21.88 58.49 12.44
C ASN A 929 -22.83 58.72 11.25
N THR A 930 -22.42 58.36 10.04
CA THR A 930 -23.25 58.44 8.82
C THR A 930 -24.10 57.18 8.60
N ARG A 931 -23.94 56.16 9.46
CA ARG A 931 -24.51 54.81 9.37
C ARG A 931 -23.96 53.99 8.19
N LEU A 932 -22.78 54.34 7.69
CA LEU A 932 -22.06 53.49 6.76
C LEU A 932 -21.65 52.19 7.46
N GLN A 933 -21.82 51.06 6.76
CA GLN A 933 -21.56 49.73 7.28
C GLN A 933 -20.17 49.26 6.85
N TYR A 934 -19.37 48.79 7.80
CA TYR A 934 -17.99 48.38 7.57
C TYR A 934 -17.80 46.89 7.90
N ALA A 935 -17.13 46.17 7.00
CA ALA A 935 -16.57 44.85 7.24
C ALA A 935 -15.23 44.95 7.99
N ILE A 936 -14.38 45.90 7.60
CA ILE A 936 -13.16 46.29 8.33
C ILE A 936 -13.25 47.78 8.60
N ASN A 937 -13.06 48.16 9.86
CA ASN A 937 -13.18 49.53 10.33
C ASN A 937 -11.91 49.97 11.06
N ALA A 938 -11.09 50.76 10.38
CA ALA A 938 -9.86 51.31 10.90
C ALA A 938 -10.16 52.55 11.76
N ARG A 939 -9.73 52.53 13.03
CA ARG A 939 -9.95 53.64 13.97
C ARG A 939 -8.72 53.92 14.83
N PRO A 940 -8.49 55.18 15.25
CA PRO A 940 -7.47 55.44 16.25
C PRO A 940 -7.87 54.79 17.59
N PHE A 941 -6.90 54.19 18.27
CA PHE A 941 -7.12 53.71 19.62
C PHE A 941 -7.20 54.89 20.58
N ILE A 942 -8.35 55.03 21.25
CA ILE A 942 -8.57 56.01 22.30
C ILE A 942 -9.12 55.27 23.51
N GLU A 943 -8.48 55.40 24.66
CA GLU A 943 -8.97 54.80 25.91
C GLU A 943 -10.34 55.38 26.28
N GLY A 944 -11.31 54.49 26.52
CA GLY A 944 -12.72 54.87 26.72
C GLY A 944 -13.48 55.20 25.42
N GLY A 945 -12.84 55.07 24.26
CA GLY A 945 -13.46 55.20 22.94
C GLY A 945 -14.49 54.10 22.69
N SER A 946 -15.32 54.30 21.66
CA SER A 946 -16.36 53.32 21.32
C SER A 946 -16.67 53.26 19.82
N VAL A 947 -17.13 52.10 19.37
CA VAL A 947 -17.64 51.84 18.03
C VAL A 947 -19.03 51.22 18.13
N ARG A 948 -19.95 51.66 17.28
CA ARG A 948 -21.30 51.09 17.23
C ARG A 948 -21.30 49.82 16.39
N LEU A 949 -21.98 48.79 16.87
CA LEU A 949 -22.19 47.55 16.14
C LEU A 949 -23.63 47.50 15.64
N GLY A 950 -23.80 47.17 14.37
CA GLY A 950 -25.08 46.84 13.77
C GLY A 950 -25.12 45.39 13.34
N TYR A 951 -26.31 44.81 13.31
CA TYR A 951 -26.50 43.46 12.82
C TYR A 951 -27.83 43.27 12.11
N TYR A 952 -27.87 42.30 11.21
CA TYR A 952 -29.09 41.78 10.60
C TYR A 952 -29.35 40.37 11.11
N ALA A 953 -30.58 40.13 11.55
CA ALA A 953 -31.09 38.82 11.94
C ALA A 953 -32.08 38.32 10.87
N GLY A 954 -31.73 37.23 10.19
CA GLY A 954 -32.56 36.64 9.14
C GLY A 954 -33.88 36.03 9.65
N SER A 955 -33.93 35.65 10.93
CA SER A 955 -35.13 35.14 11.59
C SER A 955 -35.17 35.57 13.06
N ALA A 956 -36.34 35.45 13.70
CA ALA A 956 -36.43 35.67 15.14
C ALA A 956 -35.85 34.45 15.87
N GLY A 957 -34.95 34.66 16.83
CA GLY A 957 -34.26 33.57 17.51
C GLY A 957 -33.12 34.00 18.42
N GLU A 958 -32.33 33.01 18.84
CA GLU A 958 -31.13 33.21 19.65
C GLU A 958 -29.90 33.43 18.76
N TYR A 959 -29.09 34.41 19.14
CA TYR A 959 -27.85 34.76 18.48
C TYR A 959 -26.71 34.81 19.50
N THR A 960 -25.50 34.55 19.03
CA THR A 960 -24.29 34.70 19.85
C THR A 960 -23.28 35.58 19.15
N LEU A 961 -22.85 36.65 19.84
CA LEU A 961 -21.79 37.55 19.39
C LEU A 961 -20.48 37.20 20.10
N TYR A 962 -19.43 36.91 19.34
CA TYR A 962 -18.10 36.56 19.81
C TYR A 962 -17.11 37.67 19.53
N ALA A 963 -16.10 37.79 20.39
CA ALA A 963 -14.82 38.39 20.02
C ALA A 963 -13.80 37.25 19.85
N ASP A 964 -13.67 36.75 18.60
CA ASP A 964 -12.76 35.65 18.26
C ASP A 964 -11.29 36.04 18.47
N LYS A 965 -10.99 37.35 18.34
CA LYS A 965 -9.72 37.96 18.71
C LYS A 965 -9.99 39.35 19.28
N ALA A 966 -9.30 39.71 20.37
CA ALA A 966 -9.34 41.06 20.93
C ALA A 966 -7.96 41.39 21.53
N ASP A 967 -7.16 42.16 20.79
CA ASP A 967 -5.83 42.60 21.25
C ASP A 967 -5.90 43.73 22.28
N VAL A 968 -7.10 44.29 22.49
CA VAL A 968 -7.41 45.30 23.52
C VAL A 968 -8.71 44.93 24.22
N ASP A 969 -8.85 45.36 25.48
CA ASP A 969 -10.07 45.14 26.26
C ASP A 969 -11.30 45.72 25.54
N ALA A 970 -12.30 44.88 25.32
CA ALA A 970 -13.52 45.22 24.59
C ALA A 970 -14.76 44.93 25.45
N TRP A 971 -15.55 45.98 25.71
CA TRP A 971 -16.75 45.93 26.54
C TRP A 971 -17.99 46.19 25.70
N LEU A 972 -18.86 45.19 25.57
CA LEU A 972 -20.11 45.29 24.84
C LEU A 972 -21.20 45.85 25.76
N TYR A 973 -21.76 47.00 25.39
CA TYR A 973 -22.99 47.53 25.96
C TYR A 973 -24.19 47.11 25.10
N ASP A 974 -25.16 46.45 25.72
CA ASP A 974 -26.47 46.12 25.13
C ASP A 974 -27.54 47.07 25.66
N ALA A 975 -28.04 47.95 24.80
CA ALA A 975 -29.06 48.94 25.14
C ALA A 975 -30.44 48.33 25.43
N VAL A 976 -30.72 47.10 24.99
CA VAL A 976 -32.00 46.42 25.24
C VAL A 976 -32.03 45.85 26.65
N THR A 977 -30.93 45.25 27.10
CA THR A 977 -30.83 44.66 28.44
C THR A 977 -30.25 45.62 29.48
N ASP A 978 -29.75 46.78 29.03
CA ASP A 978 -29.00 47.78 29.81
C ASP A 978 -27.82 47.16 30.58
N ARG A 979 -27.10 46.24 29.91
CA ARG A 979 -25.95 45.53 30.49
C ARG A 979 -24.68 45.87 29.74
N THR A 980 -23.58 45.95 30.49
CA THR A 980 -22.24 45.97 29.92
C THR A 980 -21.51 44.69 30.32
N VAL A 981 -20.95 44.00 29.33
CA VAL A 981 -20.21 42.74 29.53
C VAL A 981 -18.86 42.83 28.85
N ALA A 982 -17.84 42.19 29.42
CA ALA A 982 -16.59 41.96 28.69
C ALA A 982 -16.90 40.99 27.54
N LEU A 983 -16.58 41.39 26.31
CA LEU A 983 -16.78 40.53 25.15
C LEU A 983 -15.51 39.72 24.92
N SER A 984 -15.65 38.40 24.84
CA SER A 984 -14.53 37.47 24.71
C SER A 984 -14.88 36.34 23.74
N ALA A 985 -13.98 35.36 23.63
CA ALA A 985 -14.20 34.13 22.87
C ALA A 985 -15.32 33.23 23.46
N GLU A 986 -15.77 33.46 24.70
CA GLU A 986 -16.91 32.71 25.28
C GLU A 986 -18.26 33.13 24.67
N GLY A 987 -18.32 34.33 24.09
CA GLY A 987 -19.48 34.87 23.39
C GLY A 987 -20.58 35.42 24.31
N TYR A 988 -21.34 36.37 23.78
CA TYR A 988 -22.51 36.97 24.41
C TYR A 988 -23.77 36.49 23.69
N ARG A 989 -24.61 35.72 24.40
CA ARG A 989 -25.89 35.22 23.88
C ARG A 989 -27.02 36.22 24.09
N PHE A 990 -27.87 36.36 23.09
CA PHE A 990 -29.04 37.23 23.14
C PHE A 990 -30.13 36.81 22.16
N SER A 991 -31.39 37.13 22.49
CA SER A 991 -32.53 36.98 21.56
C SER A 991 -32.68 38.21 20.66
N SER A 992 -33.10 38.00 19.42
CA SER A 992 -33.45 39.06 18.47
C SER A 992 -34.70 38.71 17.67
N GLU A 993 -35.49 39.72 17.31
CA GLU A 993 -36.48 39.60 16.24
C GLU A 993 -35.78 39.62 14.87
N ALA A 994 -36.48 39.18 13.81
CA ALA A 994 -35.99 39.29 12.45
C ALA A 994 -35.92 40.76 12.00
N GLY A 995 -34.84 41.16 11.34
CA GLY A 995 -34.66 42.51 10.81
C GLY A 995 -33.27 43.08 11.03
N ASN A 996 -33.15 44.38 10.79
CA ASN A 996 -31.89 45.13 10.91
C ASN A 996 -31.90 45.99 12.19
N PHE A 997 -30.84 45.89 12.99
CA PHE A 997 -30.67 46.59 14.25
C PHE A 997 -29.35 47.36 14.25
N ASP A 998 -29.42 48.68 14.29
CA ASP A 998 -28.25 49.57 14.20
C ASP A 998 -27.96 50.33 15.51
N ASN A 999 -28.75 50.12 16.55
CA ASN A 999 -28.76 50.94 17.77
C ASN A 999 -28.69 50.14 19.09
N ARG A 1000 -28.60 48.81 19.01
CA ARG A 1000 -28.58 47.93 20.19
C ARG A 1000 -27.22 47.89 20.86
N PHE A 1001 -26.15 47.73 20.08
CA PHE A 1001 -24.84 47.38 20.59
C PHE A 1001 -23.82 48.50 20.41
N VAL A 1002 -23.06 48.78 21.47
CA VAL A 1002 -21.91 49.68 21.45
C VAL A 1002 -20.73 48.97 22.08
N LEU A 1003 -19.63 48.84 21.35
CA LEU A 1003 -18.38 48.28 21.84
C LEU A 1003 -17.48 49.40 22.35
N ARG A 1004 -17.02 49.31 23.60
CA ARG A 1004 -16.13 50.28 24.25
C ARG A 1004 -14.75 49.68 24.49
N PHE A 1005 -13.70 50.49 24.39
CA PHE A 1005 -12.31 50.01 24.48
C PHE A 1005 -11.60 50.55 25.73
N GLY A 1006 -10.73 49.73 26.33
CA GLY A 1006 -9.91 50.11 27.47
C GLY A 1006 -10.49 49.71 28.83
N ALA A 1007 -10.13 50.44 29.89
CA ALA A 1007 -10.46 50.08 31.27
C ALA A 1007 -11.96 49.84 31.49
N ALA A 1008 -12.28 48.91 32.39
CA ALA A 1008 -13.65 48.55 32.74
C ALA A 1008 -14.49 49.81 32.99
N PRO A 1009 -15.69 49.93 32.38
CA PRO A 1009 -16.53 51.09 32.61
C PRO A 1009 -16.88 51.16 34.09
N THR A 1010 -16.32 52.16 34.78
CA THR A 1010 -16.72 52.47 36.15
C THR A 1010 -18.20 52.80 36.12
N SER A 1011 -18.96 52.13 37.00
CA SER A 1011 -20.38 52.40 37.19
C SER A 1011 -20.62 53.90 37.26
N VAL A 1012 -21.73 54.37 36.69
CA VAL A 1012 -22.18 55.77 36.79
C VAL A 1012 -22.46 56.10 38.26
N LYS A 1013 -21.41 56.43 38.99
CA LYS A 1013 -21.29 57.03 40.32
C LYS A 1013 -19.86 56.79 40.78
N GLU A 1014 -18.97 57.70 40.44
CA GLU A 1014 -17.87 58.06 41.33
C GLU A 1014 -17.32 59.41 40.89
N GLU A 1015 -17.69 60.44 41.66
CA GLU A 1015 -16.84 61.61 41.80
C GLU A 1015 -15.46 61.11 42.20
N ARG A 1016 -14.43 61.46 41.43
CA ARG A 1016 -13.06 61.39 41.90
C ARG A 1016 -12.40 62.76 41.88
N SER A 1017 -11.96 63.10 43.07
CA SER A 1017 -11.14 64.24 43.49
C SER A 1017 -9.86 64.36 42.66
N ASP A 1018 -9.74 65.49 41.97
CA ASP A 1018 -8.60 66.41 41.98
C ASP A 1018 -8.77 67.34 40.79
N VAL A 1019 -9.69 68.31 40.93
CA VAL A 1019 -10.17 69.12 39.81
C VAL A 1019 -9.41 70.45 39.78
N ALA A 1020 -8.57 70.66 38.75
CA ALA A 1020 -7.95 71.96 38.46
C ALA A 1020 -8.92 72.98 37.81
N CYS A 1021 -10.05 72.50 37.27
CA CYS A 1021 -11.04 73.31 36.53
C CYS A 1021 -12.49 72.88 36.81
N GLU A 1022 -13.34 73.79 37.29
CA GLU A 1022 -14.77 73.58 37.49
C GLU A 1022 -15.53 73.64 36.14
N VAL A 1023 -16.23 72.56 35.78
CA VAL A 1023 -17.09 72.50 34.59
C VAL A 1023 -18.55 72.50 35.02
N THR A 1024 -19.34 73.48 34.56
CA THR A 1024 -20.77 73.59 34.83
C THR A 1024 -21.58 73.60 33.54
N SER A 1025 -22.70 72.86 33.52
CA SER A 1025 -23.65 72.90 32.40
C SER A 1025 -24.43 74.22 32.41
N ALA A 1026 -24.58 74.84 31.25
CA ALA A 1026 -25.40 76.04 31.06
C ALA A 1026 -26.28 75.87 29.81
N ASP A 1027 -27.34 76.68 29.68
CA ASP A 1027 -28.24 76.58 28.52
C ASP A 1027 -27.46 76.76 27.21
N GLY A 1028 -27.47 75.72 26.36
CA GLY A 1028 -26.78 75.71 25.06
C GLY A 1028 -25.26 75.48 25.10
N GLY A 1029 -24.70 74.99 26.22
CA GLY A 1029 -23.26 74.71 26.30
C GLY A 1029 -22.73 74.30 27.67
N ILE A 1030 -21.42 74.46 27.85
CA ILE A 1030 -20.73 74.29 29.13
C ILE A 1030 -19.91 75.54 29.46
N LEU A 1031 -19.79 75.84 30.75
CA LEU A 1031 -18.91 76.86 31.28
C LEU A 1031 -17.75 76.20 32.02
N VAL A 1032 -16.51 76.53 31.63
CA VAL A 1032 -15.29 76.01 32.26
C VAL A 1032 -14.57 77.14 32.99
N LYS A 1033 -14.38 76.99 34.30
CA LYS A 1033 -13.64 77.93 35.17
C LYS A 1033 -12.39 77.25 35.71
N GLY A 1034 -11.24 77.91 35.63
CA GLY A 1034 -9.95 77.33 35.99
C GLY A 1034 -8.84 78.37 35.95
N GLN A 1035 -7.59 77.92 35.92
CA GLN A 1035 -6.45 78.83 35.83
C GLN A 1035 -6.42 79.53 34.46
N ALA A 1036 -6.34 80.86 34.45
CA ALA A 1036 -6.31 81.64 33.21
C ALA A 1036 -5.13 81.20 32.30
N GLY A 1037 -5.44 80.88 31.04
CA GLY A 1037 -4.48 80.39 30.04
C GLY A 1037 -4.35 78.86 29.95
N GLU A 1038 -5.00 78.08 30.83
CA GLU A 1038 -5.03 76.62 30.74
C GLU A 1038 -5.81 76.17 29.50
N LYS A 1039 -5.30 75.18 28.75
CA LYS A 1039 -5.97 74.68 27.54
C LYS A 1039 -7.10 73.72 27.89
N VAL A 1040 -8.28 73.98 27.35
CA VAL A 1040 -9.46 73.12 27.42
C VAL A 1040 -9.71 72.49 26.05
N GLU A 1041 -9.79 71.17 26.04
CA GLU A 1041 -10.18 70.38 24.88
C GLU A 1041 -11.53 69.71 25.19
N VAL A 1042 -12.50 69.86 24.28
CA VAL A 1042 -13.82 69.22 24.41
C VAL A 1042 -13.95 68.15 23.36
N TYR A 1043 -14.41 66.97 23.76
CA TYR A 1043 -14.61 65.81 22.93
C TYR A 1043 -16.06 65.31 23.01
N THR A 1044 -16.57 64.75 21.93
CA THR A 1044 -17.78 63.92 22.00
C THR A 1044 -17.48 62.63 22.76
N VAL A 1045 -18.51 61.91 23.23
CA VAL A 1045 -18.35 60.54 23.76
C VAL A 1045 -17.74 59.55 22.76
N ALA A 1046 -17.73 59.88 21.47
CA ALA A 1046 -17.05 59.12 20.43
C ALA A 1046 -15.57 59.52 20.25
N GLY A 1047 -15.00 60.35 21.14
CA GLY A 1047 -13.60 60.76 21.08
C GLY A 1047 -13.28 61.86 20.05
N VAL A 1048 -14.31 62.44 19.39
CA VAL A 1048 -14.11 63.51 18.41
C VAL A 1048 -13.86 64.84 19.13
N LYS A 1049 -12.70 65.47 18.93
CA LYS A 1049 -12.41 66.83 19.43
C LYS A 1049 -13.30 67.85 18.69
N ILE A 1050 -14.10 68.60 19.44
CA ILE A 1050 -15.06 69.59 18.89
C ILE A 1050 -14.69 71.03 19.23
N ALA A 1051 -13.86 71.25 20.25
CA ALA A 1051 -13.34 72.57 20.59
C ALA A 1051 -11.98 72.47 21.29
N GLU A 1052 -11.11 73.45 21.05
CA GLU A 1052 -9.87 73.68 21.80
C GLU A 1052 -9.72 75.18 22.08
N LEU A 1053 -9.82 75.57 23.35
CA LEU A 1053 -9.88 76.98 23.77
C LEU A 1053 -9.15 77.17 25.11
N PRO A 1054 -8.48 78.33 25.34
CA PRO A 1054 -7.92 78.64 26.66
C PRO A 1054 -9.01 79.03 27.67
N VAL A 1055 -8.75 78.82 28.97
CA VAL A 1055 -9.59 79.35 30.06
C VAL A 1055 -9.36 80.86 30.23
N GLU A 1056 -10.41 81.67 30.15
CA GLU A 1056 -10.38 83.12 30.42
C GLU A 1056 -10.54 83.44 31.92
N GLU A 1057 -10.13 84.63 32.38
CA GLU A 1057 -10.22 85.04 33.81
C GLU A 1057 -11.63 84.97 34.40
N THR A 1058 -12.67 85.11 33.57
CA THR A 1058 -14.08 85.00 33.96
C THR A 1058 -14.71 83.61 33.69
N GLY A 1059 -13.92 82.67 33.16
CA GLY A 1059 -14.36 81.38 32.65
C GLY A 1059 -14.68 81.40 31.15
N THR A 1060 -14.52 80.25 30.49
CA THR A 1060 -14.73 80.07 29.04
C THR A 1060 -16.02 79.30 28.79
N PHE A 1061 -16.93 79.88 27.99
CA PHE A 1061 -18.16 79.22 27.56
C PHE A 1061 -17.95 78.51 26.22
N VAL A 1062 -18.30 77.23 26.17
CA VAL A 1062 -18.22 76.41 24.94
C VAL A 1062 -19.66 76.08 24.50
N PRO A 1063 -20.13 76.59 23.36
CA PRO A 1063 -21.45 76.29 22.84
C PRO A 1063 -21.50 74.83 22.36
N LEU A 1064 -22.46 74.07 22.87
CA LEU A 1064 -22.61 72.63 22.58
C LEU A 1064 -24.08 72.29 22.39
N THR A 1065 -24.36 71.33 21.51
CA THR A 1065 -25.70 70.75 21.38
C THR A 1065 -26.02 69.84 22.57
N LYS A 1066 -27.29 69.48 22.75
CA LYS A 1066 -27.72 68.55 23.80
C LYS A 1066 -26.98 67.22 23.66
N GLY A 1067 -26.25 66.78 24.67
CA GLY A 1067 -25.40 65.61 24.59
C GLY A 1067 -24.45 65.43 25.77
N VAL A 1068 -23.67 64.34 25.73
CA VAL A 1068 -22.61 64.05 26.72
C VAL A 1068 -21.26 64.34 26.08
N TYR A 1069 -20.41 65.05 26.80
CA TYR A 1069 -19.09 65.47 26.33
C TYR A 1069 -18.01 65.14 27.36
N VAL A 1070 -16.81 64.85 26.86
CA VAL A 1070 -15.60 64.66 27.65
C VAL A 1070 -14.78 65.95 27.56
N ILE A 1071 -14.46 66.56 28.70
CA ILE A 1071 -13.68 67.78 28.78
C ILE A 1071 -12.33 67.45 29.39
N LYS A 1072 -11.25 67.82 28.69
CA LYS A 1072 -9.88 67.71 29.17
C LYS A 1072 -9.32 69.11 29.42
N ALA A 1073 -8.91 69.39 30.65
CA ALA A 1073 -8.27 70.64 31.04
C ALA A 1073 -6.99 70.29 31.85
N GLY A 1074 -5.83 70.58 31.26
CA GLY A 1074 -4.55 70.12 31.80
C GLY A 1074 -4.48 68.59 31.91
N ASN A 1075 -4.22 68.08 33.13
CA ASN A 1075 -4.24 66.65 33.46
C ASN A 1075 -5.62 66.15 33.93
N SER A 1076 -6.62 67.03 34.02
CA SER A 1076 -7.95 66.69 34.51
C SER A 1076 -8.86 66.30 33.34
N ILE A 1077 -9.59 65.18 33.48
CA ILE A 1077 -10.62 64.76 32.54
C ILE A 1077 -11.96 64.69 33.27
N SER A 1078 -12.99 65.34 32.75
CA SER A 1078 -14.33 65.35 33.31
C SER A 1078 -15.39 65.05 32.24
N LYS A 1079 -16.57 64.56 32.67
CA LYS A 1079 -17.72 64.36 31.80
C LYS A 1079 -18.80 65.37 32.16
N SER A 1080 -19.37 66.05 31.18
CA SER A 1080 -20.48 66.98 31.38
C SER A 1080 -21.65 66.64 30.47
N VAL A 1081 -22.86 66.86 30.98
CA VAL A 1081 -24.13 66.66 30.27
C VAL A 1081 -24.70 68.04 29.95
N VAL A 1082 -24.93 68.30 28.67
CA VAL A 1082 -25.59 69.52 28.18
C VAL A 1082 -27.07 69.18 27.98
N TYR A 1083 -27.94 69.87 28.73
CA TYR A 1083 -29.38 69.58 28.82
C TYR A 1083 -30.23 70.19 27.72
#